data_AF-A0A1N6RM39-F1
#
_entry.id   AF-A0A1N6RM39-F1
#
_cell.length_a   1.000
_cell.length_b   1.000
_cell.length_c   1.000
_cell.angle_alpha   90.00
_cell.angle_beta   90.00
_cell.angle_gamma   90.00
#
_symmetry.space_group_name_H-M   'P 1'
#
loop_
_entity.id
_entity.type
_entity.pdbx_description
1 polymer ?
#
loop_
_entity_poly.entity_id
_entity_poly.type
_entity_poly.pdbx_seq_one_letter_code
_entity_poly.pdbx_strand_id
1 'polypeptide(L)'
;MKSKRKSNLLSISLIVLLLLQLVPFQAKAAGTVQESPVHTYSQNTWAWNALAEGPNGEIYLTHKVSATAIAVKKWNGSSWDSLPSVTTALTGDTGFSDSLDLEVDKDGKVHLVYKHYIGSGVTSHRGVKYGVYDGTKWTFSEVEGYSHPNGWRNFYDPTLAVDSNGNAHIVYKYVDTQYYAKYATNQSGSWQTQVIATGTSGTDEVHDPIVRVDGQDVVHLSYVKEDHQNTYYGNYYYTKKALNDASFPAAQKIIDAIAEEQYYYYTPLIVDENGKAYVGYDAGIYSGDTKTGTNLYVHSNQSGSWKRETLHEGAGRDLYFTGLYSNGSALYALVDSWSLDWAEGHFFAMANYGGGWITGSKKVVSQLIVDYADELTYMVDAQGSFTLAMLHGGLRNISTLYGTSNDFGLIQSLSDNADLASLALSDGTLSPTFDKATASYTASVGHSVAAIDVTPSAEDAKATIAVNGTSVASGSSSSVPLQVGANIITVTVTAEDGSIKTYTVTITRAAASSNADLTSLAVSEGTLDPQFDAATMEYAVSVDNSQASIIVTPTVSDANAAVTVNGQPPANPVSLTVGSNPIAVEVTAENGTVKTYTVNVTRELLKGDGNGDGKVTSADALMVYQYTSGKIQLTALQKKALDMNNDGQVNAVDANMIMKAAVGK
;
A
#
# COMPACT_ATOMS: atom_id res chain seq x y z
N MET A 1 -19.09 -47.80 39.06
CA MET A 1 -18.86 -48.68 37.89
C MET A 1 -19.21 -47.90 36.64
N LYS A 2 -18.29 -47.86 35.66
CA LYS A 2 -18.44 -47.70 34.17
C LYS A 2 -19.55 -46.77 33.64
N SER A 3 -19.37 -45.90 32.64
CA SER A 3 -18.28 -45.59 31.69
C SER A 3 -18.76 -44.50 30.72
N LYS A 4 -17.83 -43.65 30.20
CA LYS A 4 -17.66 -43.14 28.80
C LYS A 4 -18.93 -42.64 28.04
N ARG A 5 -18.96 -41.55 27.26
CA ARG A 5 -17.95 -40.75 26.52
C ARG A 5 -18.67 -39.55 25.83
N LYS A 6 -17.99 -38.40 25.77
CA LYS A 6 -17.82 -37.40 24.67
C LYS A 6 -18.98 -37.01 23.73
N SER A 7 -19.22 -35.69 23.60
CA SER A 7 -18.84 -34.84 22.44
C SER A 7 -19.42 -33.42 22.60
N ASN A 8 -18.60 -32.39 22.83
CA ASN A 8 -18.10 -31.40 21.85
C ASN A 8 -19.17 -30.53 21.17
N LEU A 9 -19.21 -29.23 21.50
CA LEU A 9 -18.84 -28.12 20.62
C LEU A 9 -18.87 -26.81 21.45
N LEU A 10 -17.69 -26.35 21.92
CA LEU A 10 -17.49 -24.95 22.29
C LEU A 10 -17.08 -24.23 21.00
N SER A 11 -17.93 -23.33 20.50
CA SER A 11 -17.51 -22.35 19.50
C SER A 11 -16.56 -21.36 20.17
N ILE A 12 -15.28 -21.45 19.84
CA ILE A 12 -14.29 -20.42 20.13
C ILE A 12 -14.47 -19.34 19.06
N SER A 13 -15.20 -18.28 19.39
CA SER A 13 -15.07 -17.00 18.68
C SER A 13 -13.83 -16.31 19.24
N LEU A 14 -12.68 -16.57 18.61
CA LEU A 14 -11.45 -15.83 18.87
C LEU A 14 -11.56 -14.47 18.17
N ILE A 15 -12.18 -13.49 18.84
CA ILE A 15 -11.99 -12.08 18.47
C ILE A 15 -10.60 -11.72 19.00
N VAL A 16 -9.60 -11.71 18.11
CA VAL A 16 -8.32 -11.04 18.35
C VAL A 16 -8.62 -9.54 18.26
N LEU A 17 -9.08 -8.97 19.37
CA LEU A 17 -9.11 -7.52 19.55
C LEU A 17 -7.67 -7.13 19.91
N LEU A 18 -6.88 -6.81 18.90
CA LEU A 18 -5.58 -6.18 19.08
C LEU A 18 -5.87 -4.76 19.63
N LEU A 19 -6.01 -4.62 20.95
CA LEU A 19 -5.88 -3.32 21.60
C LEU A 19 -4.41 -2.93 21.50
N LEU A 20 -4.06 -2.23 20.42
CA LEU A 20 -3.02 -1.21 20.54
C LEU A 20 -3.55 -0.23 21.60
N GLN A 21 -2.99 -0.30 22.81
CA GLN A 21 -3.05 0.83 23.72
C GLN A 21 -2.13 1.91 23.16
N LEU A 22 -2.59 2.57 22.09
CA LEU A 22 -2.19 3.94 21.81
C LEU A 22 -2.68 4.73 23.02
N VAL A 23 -1.76 5.13 23.89
CA VAL A 23 -2.02 6.33 24.69
C VAL A 23 -2.28 7.41 23.64
N PRO A 24 -3.49 7.99 23.58
CA PRO A 24 -3.73 9.04 22.61
C PRO A 24 -2.90 10.23 23.08
N PHE A 25 -1.77 10.47 22.42
CA PHE A 25 -1.27 11.83 22.31
C PHE A 25 -2.42 12.58 21.62
N GLN A 26 -3.17 13.35 22.39
CA GLN A 26 -4.30 14.09 21.85
C GLN A 26 -3.75 15.01 20.75
N ALA A 27 -4.17 14.77 19.51
CA ALA A 27 -3.95 15.71 18.42
C ALA A 27 -4.46 17.08 18.90
N LYS A 28 -3.53 18.02 19.11
CA LYS A 28 -3.84 19.36 19.61
C LYS A 28 -4.69 20.08 18.57
N ALA A 29 -5.77 20.71 19.02
CA ALA A 29 -6.60 21.53 18.15
C ALA A 29 -5.77 22.68 17.56
N ALA A 30 -5.84 22.87 16.24
CA ALA A 30 -5.15 23.95 15.53
C ALA A 30 -5.55 25.33 16.11
N GLY A 31 -4.58 26.25 16.26
CA GLY A 31 -4.86 27.67 16.53
C GLY A 31 -4.28 28.27 17.81
N THR A 32 -3.47 27.57 18.61
CA THR A 32 -2.69 28.21 19.69
C THR A 32 -1.33 27.55 19.88
N VAL A 33 -0.28 28.25 19.44
CA VAL A 33 1.09 27.96 19.88
C VAL A 33 1.11 28.07 21.41
N GLN A 34 1.66 27.05 22.07
CA GLN A 34 1.83 27.06 23.52
C GLN A 34 3.28 27.33 23.86
N GLU A 35 3.49 28.08 24.92
CA GLU A 35 4.81 28.37 25.42
C GLU A 35 4.86 28.03 26.91
N SER A 36 5.89 27.30 27.33
CA SER A 36 6.07 26.86 28.70
C SER A 36 7.46 27.22 29.21
N PRO A 37 7.59 27.86 30.38
CA PRO A 37 8.89 27.98 31.04
C PRO A 37 9.39 26.60 31.47
N VAL A 38 10.70 26.38 31.38
CA VAL A 38 11.38 25.13 31.79
C VAL A 38 12.19 25.37 33.07
N HIS A 39 12.98 26.46 33.08
CA HIS A 39 13.86 26.87 34.17
C HIS A 39 14.28 28.34 34.04
N THR A 40 14.45 29.02 35.18
CA THR A 40 14.98 30.39 35.27
C THR A 40 16.28 30.35 36.05
N TYR A 41 17.37 30.82 35.45
CA TYR A 41 18.68 30.80 36.09
C TYR A 41 18.84 32.01 37.02
N SER A 42 19.50 31.80 38.16
CA SER A 42 19.78 32.86 39.13
C SER A 42 21.02 33.69 38.77
N GLN A 43 21.77 33.28 37.74
CA GLN A 43 22.99 33.92 37.25
C GLN A 43 23.17 33.53 35.77
N ASN A 44 23.93 34.35 35.03
CA ASN A 44 24.20 34.10 33.62
C ASN A 44 24.93 32.75 33.43
N THR A 45 24.17 31.72 33.04
CA THR A 45 24.62 30.33 32.87
C THR A 45 24.12 29.83 31.53
N TRP A 46 25.05 29.44 30.67
CA TRP A 46 24.74 28.72 29.44
C TRP A 46 24.12 27.37 29.77
N ALA A 47 23.02 27.05 29.09
CA ALA A 47 22.19 25.91 29.44
C ALA A 47 22.68 24.64 28.75
N TRP A 48 23.18 24.72 27.52
CA TRP A 48 23.44 23.59 26.64
C TRP A 48 22.31 22.58 26.71
N ASN A 49 21.29 22.81 25.89
CA ASN A 49 20.07 22.02 25.94
C ASN A 49 19.94 21.10 24.71
N ALA A 50 19.33 19.94 24.92
CA ALA A 50 19.07 18.95 23.87
C ALA A 50 17.69 18.34 24.04
N LEU A 51 17.04 18.04 22.93
CA LEU A 51 15.73 17.40 22.85
C LEU A 51 15.88 15.98 22.29
N ALA A 52 15.04 15.06 22.77
CA ALA A 52 14.95 13.71 22.23
C ALA A 52 13.51 13.22 22.22
N GLU A 53 13.17 12.39 21.23
CA GLU A 53 11.88 11.70 21.13
C GLU A 53 11.99 10.29 21.73
N GLY A 54 11.03 9.92 22.56
CA GLY A 54 10.86 8.56 23.05
C GLY A 54 10.11 7.68 22.04
N PRO A 55 10.12 6.35 22.25
CA PRO A 55 9.53 5.39 21.32
C PRO A 55 8.02 5.52 21.12
N ASN A 56 7.31 6.25 21.99
CA ASN A 56 5.87 6.50 21.86
C ASN A 56 5.55 7.98 21.59
N GLY A 57 6.50 8.75 21.06
CA GLY A 57 6.34 10.18 20.76
C GLY A 57 6.46 11.09 21.99
N GLU A 58 6.98 10.57 23.10
CA GLU A 58 7.20 11.40 24.29
C GLU A 58 8.41 12.31 24.11
N ILE A 59 8.34 13.54 24.60
CA ILE A 59 9.40 14.51 24.41
C ILE A 59 10.22 14.65 25.69
N TYR A 60 11.53 14.58 25.55
CA TYR A 60 12.49 14.75 26.62
C TYR A 60 13.37 15.97 26.36
N LEU A 61 13.71 16.68 27.42
CA LEU A 61 14.60 17.84 27.40
C LEU A 61 15.66 17.68 28.48
N THR A 62 16.91 17.85 28.11
CA THR A 62 18.02 17.97 29.06
C THR A 62 18.60 19.38 29.01
N HIS A 63 19.08 19.87 30.16
CA HIS A 63 19.85 21.11 30.22
C HIS A 63 20.76 21.14 31.45
N LYS A 64 21.91 21.79 31.33
CA LYS A 64 22.81 22.09 32.45
C LYS A 64 22.18 23.13 33.35
N VAL A 65 21.93 22.78 34.61
CA VAL A 65 21.38 23.70 35.62
C VAL A 65 22.50 24.54 36.24
N SER A 66 23.65 23.92 36.49
CA SER A 66 24.81 24.55 37.09
C SER A 66 26.08 23.76 36.78
N ALA A 67 27.23 24.18 37.31
CA ALA A 67 28.45 23.40 37.26
C ALA A 67 28.35 22.03 37.97
N THR A 68 27.29 21.75 38.75
CA THR A 68 27.16 20.51 39.54
C THR A 68 25.88 19.73 39.30
N ALA A 69 25.01 20.20 38.40
CA ALA A 69 23.72 19.56 38.11
C ALA A 69 23.33 19.68 36.63
N ILE A 70 22.86 18.57 36.06
CA ILE A 70 22.18 18.49 34.77
C ILE A 70 20.76 17.97 35.04
N ALA A 71 19.75 18.69 34.56
CA ALA A 71 18.36 18.28 34.67
C ALA A 71 17.94 17.52 33.42
N VAL A 72 17.12 16.49 33.61
CA VAL A 72 16.39 15.81 32.53
C VAL A 72 14.92 15.91 32.85
N LYS A 73 14.12 16.29 31.87
CA LYS A 73 12.68 16.52 31.99
C LYS A 73 11.94 15.77 30.89
N LYS A 74 10.71 15.37 31.18
CA LYS A 74 9.77 14.72 30.24
C LYS A 74 8.53 15.60 30.11
N TRP A 75 8.08 15.85 28.88
CA TRP A 75 6.84 16.58 28.63
C TRP A 75 5.64 15.69 28.88
N ASN A 76 4.66 16.18 29.64
CA ASN A 76 3.42 15.45 29.96
C ASN A 76 2.19 15.95 29.18
N GLY A 77 2.39 16.85 28.21
CA GLY A 77 1.32 17.51 27.46
C GLY A 77 0.94 18.90 27.97
N SER A 78 1.34 19.27 29.18
CA SER A 78 1.03 20.57 29.80
C SER A 78 2.21 21.24 30.50
N SER A 79 3.14 20.45 31.04
CA SER A 79 4.32 20.92 31.75
C SER A 79 5.46 19.90 31.62
N TRP A 80 6.64 20.31 32.11
CA TRP A 80 7.85 19.50 32.14
C TRP A 80 8.03 18.81 33.50
N ASP A 81 7.77 17.51 33.54
CA ASP A 81 8.03 16.67 34.71
C ASP A 81 9.52 16.38 34.84
N SER A 82 10.05 16.47 36.06
CA SER A 82 11.48 16.25 36.29
C SER A 82 11.78 14.77 36.50
N LEU A 83 12.77 14.25 35.77
CA LEU A 83 13.40 12.97 36.05
C LEU A 83 14.54 13.17 37.07
N PRO A 84 15.06 12.09 37.67
CA PRO A 84 16.21 12.19 38.57
C PRO A 84 17.36 12.94 37.90
N SER A 85 17.79 14.05 38.48
CA SER A 85 18.86 14.89 37.92
C SER A 85 20.23 14.22 38.07
N VAL A 86 21.12 14.47 37.12
CA VAL A 86 22.51 14.03 37.18
C VAL A 86 23.28 15.07 38.00
N THR A 87 23.91 14.65 39.09
CA THR A 87 24.67 15.53 39.99
C THR A 87 26.09 15.05 40.17
N THR A 88 27.01 15.95 40.52
CA THR A 88 28.41 15.58 40.80
C THR A 88 28.53 14.57 41.94
N ALA A 89 27.64 14.63 42.94
CA ALA A 89 27.56 13.64 44.01
C ALA A 89 27.21 12.24 43.50
N LEU A 90 26.39 12.16 42.45
CA LEU A 90 25.98 10.90 41.83
C LEU A 90 27.07 10.32 40.91
N THR A 91 27.79 11.18 40.19
CA THR A 91 28.75 10.76 39.15
C THR A 91 30.19 10.65 39.63
N GLY A 92 30.49 11.19 40.82
CA GLY A 92 31.84 11.34 41.36
C GLY A 92 32.64 12.47 40.71
N ASP A 93 32.01 13.28 39.85
CA ASP A 93 32.66 14.44 39.23
C ASP A 93 32.82 15.60 40.21
N THR A 94 33.69 16.56 39.89
CA THR A 94 33.72 17.85 40.59
C THR A 94 32.91 18.90 39.86
N GLY A 95 32.69 18.73 38.56
CA GLY A 95 31.73 19.53 37.83
C GLY A 95 31.48 19.09 36.40
N PHE A 96 30.42 19.67 35.84
CA PHE A 96 29.99 19.54 34.47
C PHE A 96 30.38 20.80 33.72
N SER A 97 30.93 20.61 32.53
CA SER A 97 31.31 21.70 31.66
C SER A 97 30.22 21.91 30.62
N ASP A 98 30.63 22.41 29.48
CA ASP A 98 29.80 23.04 28.48
C ASP A 98 29.68 22.01 27.35
N SER A 99 28.48 21.82 26.80
CA SER A 99 28.03 20.74 25.89
C SER A 99 27.54 19.43 26.56
N LEU A 100 26.40 18.98 26.06
CA LEU A 100 25.72 17.73 26.38
C LEU A 100 24.80 17.34 25.23
N ASP A 101 24.40 16.07 25.18
CA ASP A 101 23.40 15.56 24.24
C ASP A 101 22.60 14.42 24.85
N LEU A 102 21.41 14.16 24.32
CA LEU A 102 20.41 13.23 24.87
C LEU A 102 19.78 12.39 23.77
N GLU A 103 19.57 11.12 24.06
CA GLU A 103 18.78 10.22 23.21
C GLU A 103 17.89 9.32 24.07
N VAL A 104 16.82 8.80 23.48
CA VAL A 104 15.95 7.81 24.14
C VAL A 104 15.87 6.57 23.28
N ASP A 105 16.22 5.41 23.85
CA ASP A 105 16.23 4.15 23.11
C ASP A 105 14.81 3.59 22.91
N LYS A 106 14.69 2.58 22.04
CA LYS A 106 13.43 1.88 21.77
C LYS A 106 12.74 1.26 23.00
N ASP A 107 13.51 1.03 24.08
CA ASP A 107 13.02 0.46 25.34
C ASP A 107 12.65 1.58 26.34
N GLY A 108 12.75 2.85 25.94
CA GLY A 108 12.43 4.03 26.74
C GLY A 108 13.51 4.44 27.73
N LYS A 109 14.73 3.89 27.63
CA LYS A 109 15.86 4.31 28.46
C LYS A 109 16.38 5.65 27.98
N VAL A 110 16.80 6.49 28.92
CA VAL A 110 17.34 7.81 28.61
C VAL A 110 18.86 7.76 28.63
N HIS A 111 19.47 8.12 27.52
CA HIS A 111 20.90 8.10 27.30
C HIS A 111 21.41 9.54 27.27
N LEU A 112 22.43 9.85 28.07
CA LEU A 112 22.99 11.20 28.19
C LEU A 112 24.50 11.14 27.96
N VAL A 113 25.03 12.03 27.14
CA VAL A 113 26.46 12.30 27.05
C VAL A 113 26.75 13.73 27.47
N TYR A 114 27.86 13.96 28.16
CA TYR A 114 28.23 15.29 28.62
C TYR A 114 29.74 15.41 28.85
N LYS A 115 30.22 16.65 28.77
CA LYS A 115 31.58 17.01 29.17
C LYS A 115 31.66 17.19 30.68
N HIS A 116 32.63 16.54 31.31
CA HIS A 116 32.82 16.60 32.77
C HIS A 116 34.27 16.87 33.14
N TYR A 117 34.49 17.20 34.42
CA TYR A 117 35.83 17.28 35.00
C TYR A 117 35.88 16.80 36.47
N ILE A 118 37.03 16.25 36.84
CA ILE A 118 37.39 15.84 38.21
C ILE A 118 38.61 16.64 38.67
N GLY A 119 38.49 17.33 39.80
CA GLY A 119 39.47 18.26 40.33
C GLY A 119 39.21 19.71 39.90
N SER A 120 40.21 20.58 40.02
CA SER A 120 40.08 22.01 39.75
C SER A 120 41.27 22.56 38.98
N GLY A 121 41.05 23.62 38.19
CA GLY A 121 42.10 24.34 37.49
C GLY A 121 42.61 23.62 36.23
N VAL A 122 43.82 23.96 35.80
CA VAL A 122 44.41 23.44 34.56
C VAL A 122 44.78 21.95 34.63
N THR A 123 44.94 21.40 35.84
CA THR A 123 45.34 20.00 36.06
C THR A 123 44.15 19.05 36.22
N SER A 124 42.92 19.55 36.17
CA SER A 124 41.71 18.74 36.26
C SER A 124 41.72 17.60 35.24
N HIS A 125 41.24 16.42 35.63
CA HIS A 125 40.88 15.38 34.68
C HIS A 125 39.65 15.85 33.90
N ARG A 126 39.71 15.87 32.57
CA ARG A 126 38.61 16.30 31.69
C ARG A 126 38.32 15.19 30.71
N GLY A 127 37.04 15.00 30.39
CA GLY A 127 36.62 13.90 29.54
C GLY A 127 35.19 14.02 29.03
N VAL A 128 34.77 12.97 28.35
CA VAL A 128 33.41 12.70 27.93
C VAL A 128 32.87 11.56 28.79
N LYS A 129 31.73 11.77 29.41
CA LYS A 129 31.06 10.78 30.26
C LYS A 129 29.69 10.47 29.69
N TYR A 130 29.31 9.20 29.81
CA TYR A 130 28.05 8.67 29.35
C TYR A 130 27.24 8.14 30.53
N GLY A 131 25.95 8.44 30.55
CA GLY A 131 24.99 7.98 31.54
C GLY A 131 23.75 7.36 30.91
N VAL A 132 23.20 6.33 31.55
CA VAL A 132 21.92 5.70 31.16
C VAL A 132 20.99 5.64 32.35
N TYR A 133 19.77 6.14 32.16
CA TYR A 133 18.65 5.97 33.07
C TYR A 133 17.74 4.85 32.59
N ASP A 134 17.65 3.77 33.37
CA ASP A 134 16.87 2.57 33.03
C ASP A 134 15.37 2.67 33.39
N GLY A 135 14.90 3.87 33.75
CA GLY A 135 13.57 4.10 34.33
C GLY A 135 13.56 4.12 35.86
N THR A 136 14.61 3.60 36.51
CA THR A 136 14.72 3.53 37.98
C THR A 136 15.97 4.20 38.53
N LYS A 137 17.11 4.07 37.85
CA LYS A 137 18.40 4.58 38.31
C LYS A 137 19.29 4.97 37.15
N TRP A 138 20.22 5.87 37.45
CA TRP A 138 21.32 6.20 36.54
C TRP A 138 22.50 5.24 36.73
N THR A 139 23.16 4.91 35.63
CA THR A 139 24.47 4.26 35.59
C THR A 139 25.40 5.09 34.71
N PHE A 140 26.68 5.19 35.07
CA PHE A 140 27.65 6.04 34.37
C PHE A 140 28.90 5.27 34.00
N SER A 141 29.52 5.67 32.89
CA SER A 141 30.82 5.18 32.44
C SER A 141 31.63 6.29 31.79
N GLU A 142 32.94 6.30 32.04
CA GLU A 142 33.90 7.16 31.36
C GLU A 142 34.07 6.70 29.90
N VAL A 143 33.80 7.58 28.93
CA VAL A 143 34.04 7.29 27.50
C VAL A 143 35.53 7.46 27.20
N GLU A 144 36.06 8.65 27.53
CA GLU A 144 37.47 8.97 27.45
C GLU A 144 37.76 10.22 28.29
N GLY A 145 38.89 10.24 29.01
CA GLY A 145 39.31 11.40 29.80
C GLY A 145 40.80 11.40 30.13
N TYR A 146 41.37 12.60 30.27
CA TYR A 146 42.79 12.78 30.61
C TYR A 146 43.01 13.96 31.55
N SER A 147 44.08 13.89 32.34
CA SER A 147 44.68 15.04 33.03
C SER A 147 45.91 15.51 32.26
N HIS A 148 46.15 16.82 32.23
CA HIS A 148 47.37 17.38 31.64
C HIS A 148 47.93 18.49 32.54
N PRO A 149 49.26 18.56 32.81
CA PRO A 149 49.83 19.57 33.72
C PRO A 149 49.49 21.02 33.34
N ASN A 150 49.37 21.30 32.04
CA ASN A 150 49.06 22.63 31.50
C ASN A 150 47.61 22.78 31.01
N GLY A 151 46.75 21.77 31.19
CA GLY A 151 45.34 21.84 30.75
C GLY A 151 45.11 21.87 29.24
N TRP A 152 46.09 21.42 28.45
CA TRP A 152 46.03 21.43 26.98
C TRP A 152 45.17 20.33 26.38
N ARG A 153 44.86 19.26 27.12
CA ARG A 153 43.94 18.19 26.69
C ARG A 153 42.51 18.57 27.02
N ASN A 154 41.68 18.77 26.01
CA ASN A 154 40.30 19.21 26.15
C ASN A 154 39.34 18.43 25.25
N PHE A 155 38.10 18.35 25.69
CA PHE A 155 37.01 17.68 25.01
C PHE A 155 35.88 18.69 24.82
N TYR A 156 35.17 18.63 23.70
CA TYR A 156 34.07 19.53 23.39
C TYR A 156 33.00 18.82 22.56
N ASP A 157 31.78 19.32 22.66
CA ASP A 157 30.66 19.06 21.77
C ASP A 157 30.40 17.57 21.52
N PRO A 158 30.24 16.73 22.57
CA PRO A 158 29.86 15.36 22.37
C PRO A 158 28.42 15.29 21.88
N THR A 159 28.20 14.59 20.77
CA THR A 159 26.89 14.24 20.24
C THR A 159 26.64 12.74 20.40
N LEU A 160 25.38 12.35 20.51
CA LEU A 160 24.96 11.00 20.84
C LEU A 160 23.96 10.46 19.80
N ALA A 161 24.08 9.18 19.50
CA ALA A 161 23.06 8.37 18.85
C ALA A 161 23.04 6.99 19.50
N VAL A 162 21.91 6.28 19.43
CA VAL A 162 21.75 4.95 20.03
C VAL A 162 21.25 3.99 18.97
N ASP A 163 21.90 2.83 18.85
CA ASP A 163 21.48 1.78 17.91
C ASP A 163 20.27 0.97 18.43
N SER A 164 19.70 0.14 17.56
CA SER A 164 18.56 -0.73 17.91
C SER A 164 18.87 -1.75 19.00
N ASN A 165 20.14 -1.97 19.35
CA ASN A 165 20.56 -2.84 20.45
C ASN A 165 20.76 -2.07 21.77
N GLY A 166 20.57 -0.75 21.77
CA GLY A 166 20.78 0.11 22.93
C GLY A 166 22.25 0.49 23.15
N ASN A 167 23.14 0.27 22.18
CA ASN A 167 24.53 0.70 22.26
C ASN A 167 24.65 2.17 21.87
N ALA A 168 25.51 2.89 22.57
CA ALA A 168 25.78 4.29 22.30
C ALA A 168 26.84 4.44 21.20
N HIS A 169 26.61 5.43 20.35
CA HIS A 169 27.53 5.96 19.36
C HIS A 169 27.72 7.44 19.67
N ILE A 170 28.96 7.84 19.95
CA ILE A 170 29.28 9.20 20.40
C ILE A 170 30.35 9.75 19.48
N VAL A 171 30.21 10.99 19.04
CA VAL A 171 31.32 11.72 18.42
C VAL A 171 31.56 13.01 19.18
N TYR A 172 32.82 13.38 19.34
CA TYR A 172 33.24 14.55 20.10
C TYR A 172 34.51 15.14 19.51
N LYS A 173 34.73 16.42 19.81
CA LYS A 173 35.97 17.11 19.51
C LYS A 173 36.97 16.87 20.64
N TYR A 174 38.18 16.45 20.30
CA TYR A 174 39.30 16.33 21.22
C TYR A 174 40.44 17.24 20.75
N VAL A 175 41.00 18.01 21.67
CA VAL A 175 42.07 18.97 21.38
C VAL A 175 43.25 18.69 22.31
N ASP A 176 44.44 18.59 21.72
CA ASP A 176 45.71 18.63 22.43
C ASP A 176 46.72 19.57 21.73
N THR A 177 47.80 19.03 21.18
CA THR A 177 48.63 19.70 20.18
C THR A 177 47.98 19.75 18.79
N GLN A 178 46.94 18.96 18.57
CA GLN A 178 46.16 18.88 17.34
C GLN A 178 44.66 18.91 17.66
N TYR A 179 43.83 18.99 16.62
CA TYR A 179 42.37 19.02 16.70
C TYR A 179 41.81 17.73 16.11
N TYR A 180 40.92 17.04 16.80
CA TYR A 180 40.41 15.74 16.36
C TYR A 180 38.89 15.69 16.45
N ALA A 181 38.24 15.11 15.43
CA ALA A 181 36.94 14.49 15.63
C ALA A 181 37.17 13.02 15.99
N LYS A 182 36.64 12.58 17.13
CA LYS A 182 36.77 11.20 17.62
C LYS A 182 35.40 10.57 17.75
N TYR A 183 35.30 9.33 17.30
CA TYR A 183 34.14 8.47 17.47
C TYR A 183 34.38 7.49 18.61
N ALA A 184 33.37 7.21 19.41
CA ALA A 184 33.38 6.18 20.44
C ALA A 184 32.09 5.34 20.42
N THR A 185 32.22 4.06 20.75
CA THR A 185 31.06 3.17 20.93
C THR A 185 31.31 2.11 22.00
N ASN A 186 30.26 1.69 22.68
CA ASN A 186 30.29 0.61 23.68
C ASN A 186 29.77 -0.73 23.14
N GLN A 187 29.53 -0.86 21.83
CA GLN A 187 28.97 -2.05 21.18
C GLN A 187 29.70 -3.36 21.51
N SER A 188 31.01 -3.32 21.74
CA SER A 188 31.82 -4.50 22.12
C SER A 188 31.70 -4.92 23.59
N GLY A 189 30.89 -4.20 24.39
CA GLY A 189 30.82 -4.32 25.85
C GLY A 189 31.84 -3.45 26.60
N SER A 190 32.70 -2.73 25.89
CA SER A 190 33.62 -1.71 26.43
C SER A 190 33.81 -0.59 25.42
N TRP A 191 34.16 0.62 25.89
CA TRP A 191 34.39 1.77 25.03
C TRP A 191 35.55 1.55 24.08
N GLN A 192 35.28 1.66 22.78
CA GLN A 192 36.25 1.70 21.70
C GLN A 192 36.26 3.09 21.09
N THR A 193 37.43 3.70 20.93
CA THR A 193 37.58 5.03 20.34
C THR A 193 38.34 4.98 19.02
N GLN A 194 37.95 5.80 18.05
CA GLN A 194 38.58 5.95 16.74
C GLN A 194 38.74 7.44 16.41
N VAL A 195 39.89 7.83 15.84
CA VAL A 195 40.05 9.17 15.23
C VAL A 195 39.41 9.14 13.85
N ILE A 196 38.48 10.08 13.61
CA ILE A 196 37.74 10.21 12.34
C ILE A 196 38.36 11.28 11.46
N ALA A 197 38.80 12.38 12.05
CA ALA A 197 39.49 13.45 11.36
C ALA A 197 40.55 14.09 12.25
N THR A 198 41.55 14.71 11.64
CA THR A 198 42.64 15.41 12.31
C THR A 198 42.89 16.75 11.65
N GLY A 199 43.08 17.76 12.47
CA GLY A 199 43.45 19.12 12.16
C GLY A 199 44.76 19.49 12.82
N THR A 200 45.63 20.21 12.11
CA THR A 200 47.04 20.38 12.50
C THR A 200 47.39 21.77 13.05
N SER A 201 46.50 22.74 12.87
CA SER A 201 46.64 24.12 13.36
C SER A 201 45.26 24.71 13.67
N GLY A 202 45.22 25.88 14.31
CA GLY A 202 43.96 26.65 14.49
C GLY A 202 43.45 27.34 13.22
N THR A 203 44.01 26.96 12.06
CA THR A 203 43.51 27.31 10.73
C THR A 203 43.13 26.07 9.92
N ASP A 204 43.34 24.89 10.48
CA ASP A 204 43.08 23.57 9.91
C ASP A 204 42.26 22.76 10.94
N GLU A 205 41.44 23.45 11.75
CA GLU A 205 40.73 22.85 12.87
C GLU A 205 39.60 21.92 12.39
N VAL A 206 39.26 20.92 13.22
CA VAL A 206 38.07 20.08 13.07
C VAL A 206 37.09 20.41 14.20
N HIS A 207 35.83 20.66 13.87
CA HIS A 207 34.79 21.03 14.82
C HIS A 207 33.39 20.57 14.38
N ASP A 208 32.40 20.82 15.23
CA ASP A 208 30.97 20.46 15.09
C ASP A 208 30.70 19.02 14.64
N PRO A 209 31.28 18.01 15.31
CA PRO A 209 31.06 16.64 14.91
C PRO A 209 29.66 16.15 15.31
N ILE A 210 28.93 15.56 14.36
CA ILE A 210 27.58 15.03 14.59
C ILE A 210 27.56 13.53 14.32
N VAL A 211 26.82 12.78 15.13
CA VAL A 211 26.49 11.36 14.90
C VAL A 211 24.98 11.14 14.82
N ARG A 212 24.55 10.29 13.89
CA ARG A 212 23.19 9.76 13.76
C ARG A 212 23.23 8.27 13.47
N VAL A 213 22.17 7.56 13.82
CA VAL A 213 21.95 6.16 13.46
C VAL A 213 20.62 6.06 12.72
N ASP A 214 20.61 5.43 11.54
CA ASP A 214 19.39 5.26 10.74
C ASP A 214 18.58 4.01 11.16
N GLY A 215 17.42 3.80 10.52
CA GLY A 215 16.53 2.67 10.79
C GLY A 215 17.12 1.30 10.43
N GLN A 216 18.31 1.24 9.82
CA GLN A 216 19.04 0.03 9.48
C GLN A 216 20.32 -0.16 10.34
N ASP A 217 20.46 0.61 11.42
CA ASP A 217 21.66 0.69 12.26
C ASP A 217 22.93 1.06 11.48
N VAL A 218 22.83 1.91 10.46
CA VAL A 218 24.00 2.52 9.85
C VAL A 218 24.38 3.76 10.68
N VAL A 219 25.65 3.84 11.05
CA VAL A 219 26.19 4.98 11.79
C VAL A 219 26.66 6.03 10.80
N HIS A 220 26.09 7.23 10.89
CA HIS A 220 26.41 8.37 10.05
C HIS A 220 27.14 9.43 10.85
N LEU A 221 28.25 9.91 10.32
CA LEU A 221 29.05 10.97 10.93
C LEU A 221 29.17 12.15 9.98
N SER A 222 29.15 13.35 10.55
CA SER A 222 29.65 14.54 9.89
C SER A 222 30.56 15.34 10.81
N TYR A 223 31.31 16.25 10.21
CA TYR A 223 32.12 17.25 10.91
C TYR A 223 32.43 18.39 9.95
N VAL A 224 32.77 19.55 10.52
CA VAL A 224 33.34 20.68 9.78
C VAL A 224 34.85 20.65 9.95
N LYS A 225 35.57 20.93 8.86
CA LYS A 225 37.03 21.05 8.89
C LYS A 225 37.49 22.26 8.09
N GLU A 226 38.35 23.07 8.68
CA GLU A 226 39.06 24.14 7.99
C GLU A 226 40.22 23.57 7.15
N ASP A 227 40.54 24.20 6.02
CA ASP A 227 41.67 23.82 5.16
C ASP A 227 42.72 24.95 5.11
N HIS A 228 43.38 25.20 6.24
CA HIS A 228 44.45 26.19 6.46
C HIS A 228 44.04 27.68 6.33
N GLN A 229 42.82 28.02 6.72
CA GLN A 229 42.24 29.37 6.64
C GLN A 229 41.19 29.60 7.75
N ASN A 230 40.97 30.87 8.17
CA ASN A 230 39.94 31.27 9.16
C ASN A 230 38.95 32.30 8.59
N THR A 231 38.96 32.50 7.27
CA THR A 231 38.08 33.42 6.55
C THR A 231 36.66 32.86 6.42
N TYR A 232 36.53 31.53 6.26
CA TYR A 232 35.28 30.80 6.12
C TYR A 232 35.16 29.77 7.25
N TYR A 233 33.93 29.50 7.71
CA TYR A 233 33.68 28.59 8.83
C TYR A 233 34.22 27.16 8.64
N GLY A 234 34.37 26.71 7.39
CA GLY A 234 35.00 25.43 7.04
C GLY A 234 34.18 24.60 6.05
N ASN A 235 34.78 23.48 5.63
CA ASN A 235 34.20 22.53 4.68
C ASN A 235 33.42 21.44 5.44
N TYR A 236 32.29 21.01 4.88
CA TYR A 236 31.44 20.00 5.52
C TYR A 236 31.78 18.60 4.99
N TYR A 237 32.09 17.68 5.91
CA TYR A 237 32.48 16.31 5.59
C TYR A 237 31.46 15.31 6.12
N TYR A 238 31.31 14.20 5.40
CA TYR A 238 30.39 13.12 5.75
C TYR A 238 31.00 11.74 5.52
N THR A 239 30.76 10.82 6.45
CA THR A 239 31.06 9.40 6.28
C THR A 239 30.00 8.54 6.97
N LYS A 240 29.91 7.27 6.60
CA LYS A 240 29.02 6.32 7.26
C LYS A 240 29.57 4.91 7.23
N LYS A 241 29.12 4.08 8.16
CA LYS A 241 29.44 2.65 8.18
C LYS A 241 28.30 1.84 8.77
N ALA A 242 28.12 0.59 8.33
CA ALA A 242 27.25 -0.33 9.04
C ALA A 242 27.86 -0.71 10.40
N LEU A 243 27.04 -1.10 11.38
CA LEU A 243 27.50 -1.51 12.72
C LEU A 243 28.72 -2.45 12.69
N ASN A 244 28.68 -3.47 11.82
CA ASN A 244 29.69 -4.52 11.76
C ASN A 244 30.90 -4.19 10.87
N ASP A 245 30.92 -3.02 10.24
CA ASP A 245 32.08 -2.59 9.46
C ASP A 245 33.24 -2.22 10.39
N ALA A 246 34.44 -2.69 10.05
CA ALA A 246 35.63 -2.52 10.87
C ALA A 246 36.06 -1.05 11.04
N SER A 247 35.78 -0.19 10.06
CA SER A 247 36.18 1.21 10.07
C SER A 247 35.28 2.06 9.19
N PHE A 248 35.13 3.35 9.53
CA PHE A 248 34.58 4.32 8.59
C PHE A 248 35.46 4.46 7.35
N PRO A 249 34.87 4.55 6.14
CA PRO A 249 35.61 4.98 4.96
C PRO A 249 36.05 6.44 5.11
N ALA A 250 37.00 6.86 4.25
CA ALA A 250 37.41 8.26 4.19
C ALA A 250 36.20 9.16 3.96
N ALA A 251 36.07 10.21 4.77
CA ALA A 251 34.93 11.11 4.67
C ALA A 251 34.95 11.89 3.36
N GLN A 252 33.79 11.98 2.74
CA GLN A 252 33.56 12.80 1.56
C GLN A 252 33.40 14.26 1.98
N LYS A 253 34.12 15.17 1.32
CA LYS A 253 33.79 16.60 1.36
C LYS A 253 32.54 16.84 0.53
N ILE A 254 31.43 17.20 1.17
CA ILE A 254 30.12 17.36 0.53
C ILE A 254 29.75 18.82 0.29
N ILE A 255 30.35 19.75 1.05
CA ILE A 255 30.24 21.21 0.84
C ILE A 255 31.64 21.81 0.92
N ASP A 256 32.03 22.60 -0.08
CA ASP A 256 33.34 23.22 -0.19
C ASP A 256 33.23 24.75 -0.08
N ALA A 257 32.97 25.23 1.14
CA ALA A 257 32.79 26.64 1.45
C ALA A 257 33.97 27.51 0.98
N ILE A 258 35.18 26.95 1.00
CA ILE A 258 36.41 27.64 0.59
C ILE A 258 36.44 27.82 -0.92
N ALA A 259 36.18 26.76 -1.69
CA ALA A 259 36.13 26.85 -3.15
C ALA A 259 34.98 27.75 -3.64
N GLU A 260 33.92 27.87 -2.84
CA GLU A 260 32.77 28.73 -3.12
C GLU A 260 32.95 30.17 -2.61
N GLU A 261 34.03 30.45 -1.87
CA GLU A 261 34.30 31.73 -1.24
C GLU A 261 33.14 32.24 -0.37
N GLN A 262 32.46 31.32 0.32
CA GLN A 262 31.28 31.62 1.14
C GLN A 262 31.49 31.28 2.61
N TYR A 263 30.97 32.13 3.48
CA TYR A 263 30.83 31.82 4.90
C TYR A 263 29.47 31.13 5.11
N TYR A 264 29.49 29.86 5.51
CA TYR A 264 28.28 29.08 5.80
C TYR A 264 28.11 28.81 7.28
N TYR A 265 26.87 28.95 7.77
CA TYR A 265 26.44 28.37 9.03
C TYR A 265 25.72 27.05 8.74
N TYR A 266 26.16 25.95 9.36
CA TYR A 266 25.59 24.63 9.13
C TYR A 266 24.66 24.22 10.27
N THR A 267 23.55 23.59 9.92
CA THR A 267 22.71 22.84 10.86
C THR A 267 23.35 21.48 11.20
N PRO A 268 22.99 20.85 12.33
CA PRO A 268 23.37 19.47 12.59
C PRO A 268 22.90 18.52 11.48
N LEU A 269 23.68 17.47 11.22
CA LEU A 269 23.28 16.39 10.32
C LEU A 269 22.00 15.73 10.83
N ILE A 270 21.04 15.52 9.94
CA ILE A 270 19.92 14.61 10.19
C ILE A 270 19.95 13.46 9.19
N VAL A 271 19.38 12.32 9.59
CA VAL A 271 19.26 11.13 8.76
C VAL A 271 17.85 10.57 8.93
N ASP A 272 17.18 10.27 7.82
CA ASP A 272 15.86 9.62 7.86
C ASP A 272 15.96 8.11 8.15
N GLU A 273 14.81 7.49 8.39
CA GLU A 273 14.73 6.05 8.66
C GLU A 273 15.27 5.15 7.54
N ASN A 274 15.44 5.69 6.33
CA ASN A 274 15.94 4.99 5.13
C ASN A 274 17.41 5.31 4.82
N GLY A 275 18.12 5.97 5.75
CA GLY A 275 19.54 6.29 5.63
C GLY A 275 19.85 7.45 4.68
N LYS A 276 18.85 8.27 4.34
CA LYS A 276 19.07 9.51 3.59
C LYS A 276 19.50 10.61 4.54
N ALA A 277 20.60 11.27 4.20
CA ALA A 277 21.23 12.27 5.03
C ALA A 277 20.98 13.67 4.47
N TYR A 278 20.76 14.62 5.38
CA TYR A 278 20.44 16.00 5.08
C TYR A 278 21.23 16.95 5.98
N VAL A 279 21.70 18.05 5.41
CA VAL A 279 22.28 19.18 6.13
C VAL A 279 21.72 20.47 5.55
N GLY A 280 21.13 21.29 6.40
CA GLY A 280 20.73 22.66 6.07
C GLY A 280 21.89 23.62 6.34
N TYR A 281 21.99 24.69 5.56
CA TYR A 281 22.98 25.73 5.78
C TYR A 281 22.56 27.06 5.16
N ASP A 282 23.07 28.15 5.71
CA ASP A 282 22.79 29.50 5.24
C ASP A 282 24.04 30.27 4.84
N ALA A 283 23.85 31.22 3.92
CA ALA A 283 24.91 32.04 3.35
C ALA A 283 24.49 33.51 3.38
N GLY A 284 25.27 34.35 4.04
CA GLY A 284 25.01 35.79 4.09
C GLY A 284 25.26 36.46 2.74
N ILE A 285 24.35 37.35 2.34
CA ILE A 285 24.52 38.25 1.21
C ILE A 285 25.03 39.58 1.76
N TYR A 286 26.13 40.08 1.23
CA TYR A 286 26.78 41.29 1.73
C TYR A 286 26.85 42.40 0.67
N SER A 287 26.63 43.65 1.11
CA SER A 287 26.97 44.85 0.35
C SER A 287 27.98 45.66 1.17
N GLY A 288 29.26 45.58 0.79
CA GLY A 288 30.35 45.98 1.69
C GLY A 288 30.33 45.11 2.95
N ASP A 289 30.45 45.75 4.12
CA ASP A 289 30.43 45.05 5.42
C ASP A 289 29.01 44.82 5.98
N THR A 290 27.97 45.22 5.24
CA THR A 290 26.57 45.11 5.69
C THR A 290 25.93 43.84 5.13
N LYS A 291 25.45 42.94 5.99
CA LYS A 291 24.60 41.81 5.58
C LYS A 291 23.27 42.38 5.09
N THR A 292 22.95 42.15 3.82
CA THR A 292 21.73 42.63 3.16
C THR A 292 20.72 41.54 2.93
N GLY A 293 21.08 40.27 3.09
CA GLY A 293 20.18 39.14 2.87
C GLY A 293 20.81 37.81 3.27
N THR A 294 20.09 36.72 3.01
CA THR A 294 20.53 35.35 3.30
C THR A 294 19.98 34.40 2.24
N ASN A 295 20.82 33.47 1.77
CA ASN A 295 20.34 32.30 1.02
C ASN A 295 20.29 31.09 1.94
N LEU A 296 19.25 30.27 1.83
CA LEU A 296 19.08 29.03 2.58
C LEU A 296 19.15 27.83 1.64
N TYR A 297 19.92 26.82 2.03
CA TYR A 297 20.16 25.63 1.24
C TYR A 297 19.96 24.36 2.05
N VAL A 298 19.50 23.30 1.40
CA VAL A 298 19.59 21.92 1.90
C VAL A 298 20.49 21.12 0.99
N HIS A 299 21.47 20.44 1.56
CA HIS A 299 22.26 19.43 0.86
C HIS A 299 21.78 18.04 1.28
N SER A 300 21.48 17.17 0.32
CA SER A 300 21.05 15.80 0.62
C SER A 300 21.57 14.77 -0.35
N ASN A 301 21.63 13.52 0.08
CA ASN A 301 21.93 12.37 -0.77
C ASN A 301 20.68 11.60 -1.23
N GLN A 302 19.48 12.19 -1.05
CA GLN A 302 18.19 11.54 -1.27
C GLN A 302 18.10 10.89 -2.67
N SER A 303 18.58 11.62 -3.69
CA SER A 303 18.57 11.19 -5.10
C SER A 303 19.64 10.14 -5.47
N GLY A 304 20.40 9.62 -4.50
CA GLY A 304 21.51 8.68 -4.71
C GLY A 304 22.88 9.35 -4.87
N SER A 305 22.92 10.67 -5.05
CA SER A 305 24.13 11.50 -5.00
C SER A 305 23.86 12.77 -4.18
N TRP A 306 24.91 13.37 -3.62
CA TRP A 306 24.81 14.66 -2.92
C TRP A 306 24.37 15.77 -3.89
N LYS A 307 23.31 16.50 -3.53
CA LYS A 307 22.78 17.63 -4.28
C LYS A 307 22.37 18.75 -3.33
N ARG A 308 22.63 19.98 -3.76
CA ARG A 308 22.12 21.21 -3.16
C ARG A 308 20.74 21.55 -3.73
N GLU A 309 19.82 21.89 -2.85
CA GLU A 309 18.53 22.49 -3.15
C GLU A 309 18.47 23.87 -2.48
N THR A 310 18.06 24.89 -3.23
CA THR A 310 17.78 26.22 -2.68
C THR A 310 16.41 26.23 -2.03
N LEU A 311 16.33 26.56 -0.74
CA LEU A 311 15.07 26.80 -0.03
C LEU A 311 14.63 28.26 -0.12
N HIS A 312 15.60 29.18 -0.08
CA HIS A 312 15.36 30.60 -0.15
C HIS A 312 16.55 31.29 -0.81
N GLU A 313 16.28 32.24 -1.70
CA GLU A 313 17.27 33.14 -2.29
C GLU A 313 16.70 34.56 -2.27
N GLY A 314 17.44 35.51 -1.69
CA GLY A 314 16.95 36.89 -1.69
C GLY A 314 17.73 37.88 -0.83
N ALA A 315 17.95 39.06 -1.39
CA ALA A 315 18.29 40.25 -0.63
C ALA A 315 17.06 40.78 0.12
N GLY A 316 17.28 41.53 1.20
CA GLY A 316 16.26 42.14 2.05
C GLY A 316 15.80 41.27 3.22
N ARG A 317 16.39 40.09 3.44
CA ARG A 317 16.04 39.18 4.55
C ARG A 317 17.25 38.60 5.27
N ASP A 318 17.42 38.98 6.52
CA ASP A 318 18.32 38.33 7.46
C ASP A 318 17.62 37.12 8.10
N LEU A 319 18.04 35.92 7.68
CA LEU A 319 17.48 34.64 8.10
C LEU A 319 18.60 33.79 8.71
N TYR A 320 18.25 32.93 9.66
CA TYR A 320 19.16 31.99 10.30
C TYR A 320 18.56 30.60 10.26
N PHE A 321 19.28 29.65 9.66
CA PHE A 321 18.78 28.29 9.54
C PHE A 321 18.93 27.55 10.89
N THR A 322 17.85 27.48 11.66
CA THR A 322 17.88 26.89 13.00
C THR A 322 18.17 25.39 12.99
N GLY A 323 17.62 24.66 12.02
CA GLY A 323 17.87 23.22 11.90
C GLY A 323 16.95 22.53 10.92
N LEU A 324 17.19 21.24 10.72
CA LEU A 324 16.32 20.33 9.99
C LEU A 324 15.78 19.25 10.94
N TYR A 325 14.64 18.66 10.58
CA TYR A 325 14.14 17.45 11.20
C TYR A 325 13.49 16.54 10.16
N SER A 326 13.65 15.22 10.29
CA SER A 326 13.00 14.22 9.44
C SER A 326 12.06 13.37 10.28
N ASN A 327 10.85 13.15 9.77
CA ASN A 327 9.88 12.24 10.36
C ASN A 327 9.19 11.46 9.23
N GLY A 328 9.39 10.14 9.20
CA GLY A 328 9.05 9.31 8.06
C GLY A 328 9.68 9.85 6.77
N SER A 329 8.87 10.07 5.73
CA SER A 329 9.29 10.69 4.47
C SER A 329 9.22 12.22 4.45
N ALA A 330 8.71 12.85 5.51
CA ALA A 330 8.55 14.29 5.58
C ALA A 330 9.83 14.93 6.13
N LEU A 331 10.21 16.06 5.53
CA LEU A 331 11.30 16.92 6.01
C LEU A 331 10.72 18.23 6.51
N TYR A 332 11.27 18.72 7.62
CA TYR A 332 10.91 19.99 8.21
C TYR A 332 12.17 20.84 8.36
N ALA A 333 12.00 22.14 8.17
CA ALA A 333 13.01 23.15 8.41
C ALA A 333 12.41 24.22 9.31
N LEU A 334 13.18 24.68 10.30
CA LEU A 334 12.82 25.82 11.13
C LEU A 334 13.84 26.92 10.89
N VAL A 335 13.34 28.14 10.71
CA VAL A 335 14.15 29.31 10.37
C VAL A 335 13.77 30.45 11.30
N ASP A 336 14.79 31.10 11.87
CA ASP A 336 14.66 32.35 12.64
C ASP A 336 14.89 33.55 11.70
N SER A 337 14.15 34.64 11.91
CA SER A 337 14.14 35.84 11.06
C SER A 337 14.37 37.10 11.88
N TRP A 338 15.36 37.90 11.47
CA TRP A 338 15.80 39.13 12.17
C TRP A 338 15.46 40.42 11.39
N SER A 339 14.61 40.35 10.35
CA SER A 339 14.27 41.51 9.49
C SER A 339 13.03 42.29 9.95
N LEU A 340 13.04 43.63 9.78
CA LEU A 340 12.08 44.59 10.38
C LEU A 340 10.64 44.59 9.81
N ASP A 341 10.41 44.24 8.54
CA ASP A 341 9.06 44.12 7.96
C ASP A 341 8.39 42.76 8.28
N TRP A 342 9.17 41.87 8.91
CA TRP A 342 8.78 40.66 9.63
C TRP A 342 9.14 40.74 11.14
N ALA A 343 9.46 41.94 11.65
CA ALA A 343 9.94 42.37 12.98
C ALA A 343 10.42 41.27 13.97
N GLU A 344 11.73 41.05 14.11
CA GLU A 344 12.49 40.39 15.22
C GLU A 344 11.81 39.33 16.12
N GLY A 345 12.39 38.13 16.24
CA GLY A 345 11.94 37.05 17.16
C GLY A 345 10.85 36.12 16.60
N HIS A 346 10.85 35.92 15.28
CA HIS A 346 9.79 35.24 14.54
C HIS A 346 10.31 33.98 13.84
N PHE A 347 9.79 32.84 14.24
CA PHE A 347 10.05 31.57 13.58
C PHE A 347 9.05 31.36 12.44
N PHE A 348 9.54 30.83 11.32
CA PHE A 348 8.67 30.19 10.33
C PHE A 348 9.23 28.80 10.04
N ALA A 349 8.33 27.92 9.62
CA ALA A 349 8.69 26.57 9.25
C ALA A 349 8.55 26.38 7.74
N MET A 350 9.33 25.47 7.19
CA MET A 350 9.16 24.93 5.85
C MET A 350 9.00 23.42 5.98
N ALA A 351 8.30 22.78 5.05
CA ALA A 351 8.17 21.34 5.01
C ALA A 351 8.22 20.80 3.59
N ASN A 352 8.72 19.57 3.42
CA ASN A 352 8.65 18.84 2.17
C ASN A 352 8.01 17.48 2.43
N TYR A 353 6.81 17.28 1.87
CA TYR A 353 6.04 16.03 2.01
C TYR A 353 6.22 15.08 0.81
N GLY A 354 7.26 15.30 0.00
CA GLY A 354 7.56 14.56 -1.24
C GLY A 354 7.23 15.30 -2.54
N GLY A 355 6.47 16.39 -2.46
CA GLY A 355 6.09 17.24 -3.61
C GLY A 355 6.96 18.48 -3.82
N GLY A 356 8.03 18.65 -3.02
CA GLY A 356 8.83 19.87 -2.94
C GLY A 356 8.57 20.64 -1.65
N TRP A 357 9.40 21.65 -1.39
CA TRP A 357 9.31 22.47 -0.18
C TRP A 357 8.14 23.46 -0.25
N ILE A 358 7.37 23.51 0.83
CA ILE A 358 6.39 24.54 1.12
C ILE A 358 6.92 25.44 2.24
N THR A 359 6.76 26.76 2.07
CA THR A 359 7.02 27.73 3.14
C THR A 359 5.74 27.98 3.90
N GLY A 360 5.80 27.88 5.23
CA GLY A 360 4.67 28.18 6.11
C GLY A 360 4.16 29.60 5.91
N SER A 361 2.85 29.75 5.81
CA SER A 361 2.19 31.05 5.61
C SER A 361 2.01 31.86 6.90
N LYS A 362 2.26 31.24 8.06
CA LYS A 362 2.15 31.88 9.37
C LYS A 362 3.50 31.93 10.05
N LYS A 363 3.67 32.95 10.88
CA LYS A 363 4.84 33.14 11.74
C LYS A 363 4.46 32.77 13.16
N VAL A 364 5.44 32.29 13.90
CA VAL A 364 5.30 31.95 15.31
C VAL A 364 6.24 32.82 16.12
N VAL A 365 5.69 33.52 17.12
CA VAL A 365 6.40 34.51 17.94
C VAL A 365 6.42 34.02 19.38
N SER A 366 7.61 33.83 19.94
CA SER A 366 7.76 33.58 21.36
C SER A 366 7.37 34.84 22.15
N GLN A 367 6.55 34.67 23.19
CA GLN A 367 6.18 35.74 24.12
C GLN A 367 7.14 35.84 25.30
N LEU A 368 7.98 34.82 25.55
CA LEU A 368 8.95 34.81 26.65
C LEU A 368 10.33 35.33 26.24
N ILE A 369 10.67 35.39 24.95
CA ILE A 369 11.89 36.05 24.47
C ILE A 369 11.73 37.57 24.67
N VAL A 370 12.54 38.14 25.55
CA VAL A 370 12.52 39.58 25.88
C VAL A 370 13.56 40.38 25.09
N ASP A 371 14.69 39.76 24.71
CA ASP A 371 15.81 40.41 24.01
C ASP A 371 16.26 39.58 22.78
N TYR A 372 16.91 38.44 23.01
CA TYR A 372 17.43 37.52 21.98
C TYR A 372 17.40 36.07 22.50
N ALA A 373 17.51 35.12 21.57
CA ALA A 373 17.75 33.71 21.87
C ALA A 373 19.18 33.32 21.52
N ASP A 374 19.86 32.64 22.46
CA ASP A 374 21.26 32.22 22.37
C ASP A 374 21.43 30.78 21.88
N GLU A 375 20.54 29.89 22.34
CA GLU A 375 20.57 28.47 22.02
C GLU A 375 19.18 28.05 21.56
N LEU A 376 19.11 27.38 20.40
CA LEU A 376 17.89 26.86 19.82
C LEU A 376 18.11 25.40 19.47
N THR A 377 17.19 24.54 19.90
CA THR A 377 17.09 23.17 19.40
C THR A 377 15.62 22.84 19.21
N TYR A 378 15.29 22.10 18.15
CA TYR A 378 13.92 21.73 17.90
C TYR A 378 13.80 20.32 17.35
N MET A 379 12.59 19.79 17.47
CA MET A 379 12.20 18.52 16.90
C MET A 379 10.77 18.62 16.37
N VAL A 380 10.39 17.69 15.49
CA VAL A 380 9.03 17.57 14.96
C VAL A 380 8.54 16.15 15.19
N ASP A 381 7.50 15.99 16.00
CA ASP A 381 6.96 14.66 16.32
C ASP A 381 6.27 13.99 15.12
N ALA A 382 5.89 12.73 15.31
CA ALA A 382 5.14 11.91 14.36
C ALA A 382 3.86 12.60 13.79
N GLN A 383 3.26 13.54 14.53
CA GLN A 383 2.05 14.27 14.15
C GLN A 383 2.33 15.62 13.47
N GLY A 384 3.60 15.97 13.24
CA GLY A 384 3.99 17.25 12.66
C GLY A 384 3.90 18.40 13.66
N SER A 385 4.01 18.12 14.96
CA SER A 385 4.10 19.12 16.01
C SER A 385 5.55 19.45 16.32
N PHE A 386 5.86 20.73 16.23
CA PHE A 386 7.15 21.31 16.54
C PHE A 386 7.27 21.52 18.05
N THR A 387 8.40 21.10 18.60
CA THR A 387 8.87 21.52 19.92
C THR A 387 10.19 22.22 19.76
N LEU A 388 10.23 23.50 20.11
CA LEU A 388 11.42 24.34 20.08
C LEU A 388 11.83 24.69 21.51
N ALA A 389 13.00 24.26 21.95
CA ALA A 389 13.61 24.69 23.21
C ALA A 389 14.56 25.85 22.96
N MET A 390 14.44 26.89 23.78
CA MET A 390 15.11 28.17 23.58
C MET A 390 15.76 28.63 24.87
N LEU A 391 17.02 29.06 24.81
CA LEU A 391 17.69 29.82 25.87
C LEU A 391 17.64 31.32 25.54
N HIS A 392 17.08 32.15 26.43
CA HIS A 392 16.82 33.56 26.11
C HIS A 392 16.93 34.52 27.32
N GLY A 393 17.20 35.80 27.02
CA GLY A 393 17.22 36.91 27.98
C GLY A 393 18.48 37.02 28.87
N GLY A 394 18.69 38.19 29.48
CA GLY A 394 19.96 38.52 30.17
C GLY A 394 20.35 37.67 31.39
N LEU A 395 19.41 37.29 32.26
CA LEU A 395 19.66 36.32 33.35
C LEU A 395 19.49 34.85 32.90
N ARG A 396 19.24 34.63 31.60
CA ARG A 396 18.95 33.36 30.92
C ARG A 396 17.74 32.61 31.49
N ASN A 397 16.81 32.30 30.61
CA ASN A 397 15.67 31.42 30.85
C ASN A 397 15.65 30.35 29.76
N ILE A 398 15.28 29.14 30.12
CA ILE A 398 14.91 28.13 29.14
C ILE A 398 13.38 28.02 29.10
N SER A 399 12.83 28.12 27.90
CA SER A 399 11.42 27.91 27.61
C SER A 399 11.26 27.02 26.38
N THR A 400 10.07 26.46 26.24
CA THR A 400 9.71 25.62 25.10
C THR A 400 8.47 26.14 24.42
N LEU A 401 8.52 26.21 23.10
CA LEU A 401 7.42 26.59 22.23
C LEU A 401 6.91 25.36 21.48
N TYR A 402 5.58 25.17 21.49
CA TYR A 402 4.88 24.04 20.90
C TYR A 402 3.85 24.51 19.89
N GLY A 403 4.02 24.12 18.63
CA GLY A 403 3.10 24.46 17.54
C GLY A 403 2.93 23.30 16.57
N THR A 404 1.75 23.15 15.99
CA THR A 404 1.48 22.19 14.91
C THR A 404 1.93 22.74 13.57
N SER A 405 2.09 21.89 12.56
CA SER A 405 2.28 22.31 11.16
C SER A 405 1.23 23.36 10.72
N ASN A 406 -0.02 23.24 11.18
CA ASN A 406 -1.08 24.22 10.91
C ASN A 406 -0.88 25.58 11.61
N ASP A 407 -0.21 25.62 12.76
CA ASP A 407 0.13 26.85 13.46
C ASP A 407 1.21 27.63 12.71
N PHE A 408 2.11 26.95 11.99
CA PHE A 408 3.05 27.54 11.03
C PHE A 408 2.42 27.78 9.64
N GLY A 409 1.17 27.38 9.42
CA GLY A 409 0.50 27.51 8.12
C GLY A 409 1.12 26.62 7.04
N LEU A 410 1.73 25.50 7.45
CA LEU A 410 2.18 24.40 6.59
C LEU A 410 0.98 23.52 6.23
N ILE A 411 0.21 23.95 5.23
CA ILE A 411 -0.94 23.20 4.74
C ILE A 411 -0.45 22.32 3.61
N GLN A 412 -0.42 21.01 3.84
CA GLN A 412 -0.22 20.05 2.77
C GLN A 412 -1.46 20.06 1.87
N SER A 413 -1.30 20.41 0.60
CA SER A 413 -2.36 20.20 -0.39
C SER A 413 -2.48 18.69 -0.61
N LEU A 414 -3.56 18.10 -0.11
CA LEU A 414 -3.93 16.71 -0.40
C LEU A 414 -4.44 16.64 -1.84
N SER A 415 -4.15 15.54 -2.53
CA SER A 415 -4.64 15.32 -3.90
C SER A 415 -6.17 15.24 -3.93
N ASP A 416 -6.80 15.95 -4.87
CA ASP A 416 -8.22 15.88 -5.17
C ASP A 416 -8.56 14.86 -6.28
N ASN A 417 -7.54 14.16 -6.79
CA ASN A 417 -7.69 13.26 -7.92
C ASN A 417 -8.39 11.95 -7.51
N ALA A 418 -9.71 11.91 -7.70
CA ALA A 418 -10.54 10.73 -7.52
C ALA A 418 -10.78 9.95 -8.84
N ASP A 419 -9.93 10.10 -9.86
CA ASP A 419 -10.11 9.37 -11.12
C ASP A 419 -9.64 7.91 -11.04
N LEU A 420 -10.31 7.04 -11.79
CA LEU A 420 -9.77 5.74 -12.15
C LEU A 420 -8.79 5.88 -13.33
N ALA A 421 -7.65 5.20 -13.26
CA ALA A 421 -6.76 4.95 -14.39
C ALA A 421 -7.31 3.85 -15.32
N SER A 422 -8.04 2.87 -14.79
CA SER A 422 -8.71 1.83 -15.58
C SER A 422 -9.89 1.20 -14.85
N LEU A 423 -10.80 0.61 -15.64
CA LEU A 423 -11.92 -0.20 -15.17
C LEU A 423 -12.11 -1.37 -16.13
N ALA A 424 -11.89 -2.60 -15.65
CA ALA A 424 -12.03 -3.82 -16.45
C ALA A 424 -13.11 -4.75 -15.87
N LEU A 425 -13.73 -5.52 -16.77
CA LEU A 425 -14.71 -6.56 -16.47
C LEU A 425 -14.16 -7.92 -16.92
N SER A 426 -14.47 -9.00 -16.19
CA SER A 426 -14.07 -10.36 -16.58
C SER A 426 -14.81 -10.90 -17.81
N ASP A 427 -16.01 -10.39 -18.08
CA ASP A 427 -16.84 -10.73 -19.24
C ASP A 427 -17.66 -9.50 -19.68
N GLY A 428 -18.10 -9.48 -20.93
CA GLY A 428 -18.73 -8.33 -21.56
C GLY A 428 -17.74 -7.20 -21.88
N THR A 429 -18.23 -6.21 -22.61
CA THR A 429 -17.44 -5.03 -23.01
C THR A 429 -18.12 -3.77 -22.48
N LEU A 430 -17.35 -2.91 -21.80
CA LEU A 430 -17.83 -1.61 -21.38
C LEU A 430 -18.23 -0.77 -22.60
N SER A 431 -19.42 -0.16 -22.53
CA SER A 431 -19.94 0.79 -23.49
C SER A 431 -20.36 2.06 -22.77
N PRO A 432 -19.72 3.21 -23.04
CA PRO A 432 -18.57 3.39 -23.95
C PRO A 432 -17.30 2.69 -23.45
N THR A 433 -16.24 2.64 -24.28
CA THR A 433 -14.92 2.22 -23.80
C THR A 433 -14.48 3.11 -22.64
N PHE A 434 -13.74 2.55 -21.68
CA PHE A 434 -13.35 3.30 -20.48
C PHE A 434 -12.64 4.61 -20.81
N ASP A 435 -13.15 5.69 -20.23
CA ASP A 435 -12.56 7.02 -20.23
C ASP A 435 -12.78 7.63 -18.84
N LYS A 436 -11.71 8.15 -18.21
CA LYS A 436 -11.78 8.60 -16.82
C LYS A 436 -12.79 9.73 -16.56
N ALA A 437 -13.14 10.53 -17.58
CA ALA A 437 -14.16 11.57 -17.48
C ALA A 437 -15.60 11.02 -17.56
N THR A 438 -15.79 9.79 -18.06
CA THR A 438 -17.10 9.14 -18.16
C THR A 438 -17.45 8.41 -16.86
N ALA A 439 -18.55 8.82 -16.22
CA ALA A 439 -18.99 8.26 -14.94
C ALA A 439 -20.00 7.09 -15.08
N SER A 440 -20.48 6.79 -16.29
CA SER A 440 -21.54 5.79 -16.50
C SER A 440 -21.23 4.90 -17.69
N TYR A 441 -21.32 3.59 -17.43
CA TYR A 441 -21.05 2.54 -18.40
C TYR A 441 -22.17 1.52 -18.40
N THR A 442 -22.28 0.83 -19.52
CA THR A 442 -23.14 -0.33 -19.68
C THR A 442 -22.32 -1.51 -20.20
N ALA A 443 -22.71 -2.74 -19.86
CA ALA A 443 -22.23 -3.93 -20.55
C ALA A 443 -23.34 -4.99 -20.57
N SER A 444 -23.24 -5.96 -21.47
CA SER A 444 -24.17 -7.10 -21.53
C SER A 444 -23.38 -8.39 -21.42
N VAL A 445 -23.92 -9.36 -20.68
CA VAL A 445 -23.33 -10.68 -20.48
C VAL A 445 -24.35 -11.79 -20.74
N GLY A 446 -23.87 -12.97 -21.12
CA GLY A 446 -24.70 -14.14 -21.36
C GLY A 446 -25.42 -14.65 -20.11
N HIS A 447 -26.44 -15.48 -20.30
CA HIS A 447 -27.22 -16.04 -19.18
C HIS A 447 -26.35 -16.85 -18.21
N SER A 448 -25.33 -17.56 -18.69
CA SER A 448 -24.43 -18.39 -17.88
C SER A 448 -23.54 -17.60 -16.90
N VAL A 449 -23.40 -16.28 -17.08
CA VAL A 449 -22.54 -15.42 -16.25
C VAL A 449 -23.27 -15.02 -14.96
N ALA A 450 -23.19 -15.87 -13.93
CA ALA A 450 -23.87 -15.65 -12.65
C ALA A 450 -23.18 -14.61 -11.74
N ALA A 451 -21.92 -14.27 -12.01
CA ALA A 451 -21.15 -13.24 -11.32
C ALA A 451 -20.13 -12.63 -12.28
N ILE A 452 -19.67 -11.42 -11.97
CA ILE A 452 -18.67 -10.70 -12.76
C ILE A 452 -17.59 -10.15 -11.85
N ASP A 453 -16.33 -10.25 -12.27
CA ASP A 453 -15.23 -9.62 -11.56
C ASP A 453 -14.99 -8.23 -12.13
N VAL A 454 -15.00 -7.23 -11.26
CA VAL A 454 -14.72 -5.83 -11.58
C VAL A 454 -13.33 -5.49 -11.06
N THR A 455 -12.45 -5.02 -11.95
CA THR A 455 -11.05 -4.70 -11.63
C THR A 455 -10.78 -3.22 -11.90
N PRO A 456 -10.99 -2.33 -10.90
CA PRO A 456 -10.68 -0.92 -10.99
C PRO A 456 -9.23 -0.61 -10.59
N SER A 457 -8.62 0.41 -11.17
CA SER A 457 -7.33 0.98 -10.73
C SER A 457 -7.46 2.48 -10.57
N ALA A 458 -7.05 3.03 -9.42
CA ALA A 458 -7.01 4.47 -9.19
C ALA A 458 -5.87 5.11 -10.01
N GLU A 459 -6.05 6.37 -10.42
CA GLU A 459 -5.00 7.16 -11.05
C GLU A 459 -4.03 7.74 -10.02
N ASP A 460 -4.55 8.22 -8.89
CA ASP A 460 -3.74 8.63 -7.75
C ASP A 460 -3.44 7.44 -6.83
N ALA A 461 -2.16 7.26 -6.48
CA ALA A 461 -1.70 6.14 -5.66
C ALA A 461 -2.20 6.19 -4.21
N LYS A 462 -2.62 7.36 -3.72
CA LYS A 462 -3.17 7.57 -2.38
C LYS A 462 -4.69 7.51 -2.35
N ALA A 463 -5.36 7.48 -3.50
CA ALA A 463 -6.80 7.31 -3.57
C ALA A 463 -7.21 5.88 -3.18
N THR A 464 -8.37 5.75 -2.56
CA THR A 464 -8.95 4.46 -2.17
C THR A 464 -10.14 4.11 -3.04
N ILE A 465 -10.37 2.81 -3.26
CA ILE A 465 -11.47 2.32 -4.10
C ILE A 465 -12.40 1.43 -3.30
N ALA A 466 -13.71 1.55 -3.56
CA ALA A 466 -14.72 0.63 -3.10
C ALA A 466 -15.64 0.18 -4.25
N VAL A 467 -15.90 -1.13 -4.36
CA VAL A 467 -16.87 -1.72 -5.28
C VAL A 467 -18.10 -2.14 -4.49
N ASN A 468 -19.27 -1.58 -4.80
CA ASN A 468 -20.51 -1.73 -4.04
C ASN A 468 -20.32 -1.48 -2.52
N GLY A 469 -19.49 -0.48 -2.19
CA GLY A 469 -19.17 -0.11 -0.80
C GLY A 469 -18.15 -1.00 -0.10
N THR A 470 -17.68 -2.08 -0.73
CA THR A 470 -16.60 -2.92 -0.19
C THR A 470 -15.24 -2.40 -0.67
N SER A 471 -14.30 -2.15 0.23
CA SER A 471 -12.95 -1.67 -0.12
C SER A 471 -12.20 -2.69 -0.96
N VAL A 472 -11.54 -2.22 -2.03
CA VAL A 472 -10.77 -3.02 -2.98
C VAL A 472 -9.43 -2.33 -3.21
N ALA A 473 -8.33 -3.08 -3.14
CA ALA A 473 -7.01 -2.55 -3.48
C ALA A 473 -6.95 -2.19 -4.97
N SER A 474 -6.28 -1.09 -5.30
CA SER A 474 -6.11 -0.64 -6.70
C SER A 474 -5.52 -1.76 -7.57
N GLY A 475 -6.16 -2.04 -8.71
CA GLY A 475 -5.79 -3.10 -9.65
C GLY A 475 -6.24 -4.51 -9.24
N SER A 476 -6.93 -4.68 -8.10
CA SER A 476 -7.46 -5.98 -7.66
C SER A 476 -8.90 -6.18 -8.10
N SER A 477 -9.29 -7.44 -8.31
CA SER A 477 -10.64 -7.81 -8.71
C SER A 477 -11.61 -7.91 -7.51
N SER A 478 -12.87 -7.54 -7.74
CA SER A 478 -13.98 -7.72 -6.80
C SER A 478 -15.14 -8.41 -7.51
N SER A 479 -15.57 -9.56 -6.97
CA SER A 479 -16.60 -10.39 -7.58
C SER A 479 -18.00 -9.95 -7.16
N VAL A 480 -18.87 -9.72 -8.14
CA VAL A 480 -20.24 -9.24 -7.92
C VAL A 480 -21.24 -10.24 -8.51
N PRO A 481 -22.15 -10.83 -7.70
CA PRO A 481 -23.19 -11.71 -8.20
C PRO A 481 -24.22 -10.95 -9.03
N LEU A 482 -24.70 -11.55 -10.12
CA LEU A 482 -25.63 -10.94 -11.07
C LEU A 482 -27.00 -11.64 -11.06
N GLN A 483 -28.04 -10.83 -10.93
CA GLN A 483 -29.42 -11.23 -11.23
C GLN A 483 -29.69 -11.13 -12.73
N VAL A 484 -30.66 -11.88 -13.24
CA VAL A 484 -31.13 -11.70 -14.62
C VAL A 484 -31.70 -10.28 -14.77
N GLY A 485 -31.39 -9.62 -15.88
CA GLY A 485 -31.73 -8.22 -16.14
C GLY A 485 -30.63 -7.26 -15.73
N ALA A 486 -31.02 -6.02 -15.41
CA ALA A 486 -30.07 -4.94 -15.10
C ALA A 486 -29.55 -5.06 -13.66
N ASN A 487 -28.22 -5.00 -13.52
CA ASN A 487 -27.50 -4.96 -12.26
C ASN A 487 -26.67 -3.69 -12.22
N ILE A 488 -26.81 -2.90 -11.17
CA ILE A 488 -26.05 -1.66 -11.00
C ILE A 488 -24.88 -1.94 -10.07
N ILE A 489 -23.67 -1.73 -10.56
CA ILE A 489 -22.43 -1.82 -9.79
C ILE A 489 -21.86 -0.42 -9.63
N THR A 490 -21.59 -0.01 -8.40
CA THR A 490 -20.93 1.26 -8.10
C THR A 490 -19.45 1.03 -7.79
N VAL A 491 -18.59 1.83 -8.40
CA VAL A 491 -17.17 1.91 -8.08
C VAL A 491 -16.88 3.32 -7.60
N THR A 492 -16.67 3.46 -6.30
CA THR A 492 -16.40 4.74 -5.64
C THR A 492 -14.90 4.89 -5.44
N VAL A 493 -14.34 5.99 -5.92
CA VAL A 493 -12.97 6.40 -5.67
C VAL A 493 -12.99 7.60 -4.72
N THR A 494 -12.19 7.55 -3.67
CA THR A 494 -12.01 8.64 -2.72
C THR A 494 -10.55 9.09 -2.76
N ALA A 495 -10.33 10.34 -3.17
CA ALA A 495 -9.02 10.98 -3.21
C ALA A 495 -8.47 11.26 -1.80
N GLU A 496 -7.22 11.72 -1.73
CA GLU A 496 -6.52 11.98 -0.47
C GLU A 496 -7.20 13.11 0.34
N ASP A 497 -7.71 14.14 -0.35
CA ASP A 497 -8.45 15.26 0.26
C ASP A 497 -9.89 14.90 0.68
N GLY A 498 -10.34 13.69 0.37
CA GLY A 498 -11.71 13.22 0.61
C GLY A 498 -12.69 13.53 -0.52
N SER A 499 -12.26 14.14 -1.63
CA SER A 499 -13.05 14.27 -2.85
C SER A 499 -13.44 12.89 -3.38
N ILE A 500 -14.68 12.75 -3.84
CA ILE A 500 -15.25 11.46 -4.24
C ILE A 500 -15.72 11.52 -5.68
N LYS A 501 -15.36 10.50 -6.46
CA LYS A 501 -15.94 10.24 -7.78
C LYS A 501 -16.49 8.82 -7.83
N THR A 502 -17.69 8.67 -8.39
CA THR A 502 -18.35 7.37 -8.51
C THR A 502 -18.57 7.02 -9.97
N TYR A 503 -18.07 5.86 -10.36
CA TYR A 503 -18.31 5.23 -11.65
C TYR A 503 -19.43 4.20 -11.50
N THR A 504 -20.44 4.27 -12.36
CA THR A 504 -21.58 3.35 -12.36
C THR A 504 -21.49 2.44 -13.57
N VAL A 505 -21.53 1.13 -13.34
CA VAL A 505 -21.57 0.13 -14.40
C VAL A 505 -22.91 -0.61 -14.32
N THR A 506 -23.73 -0.45 -15.35
CA THR A 506 -24.99 -1.20 -15.48
C THR A 506 -24.75 -2.45 -16.34
N ILE A 507 -24.70 -3.60 -15.69
CA ILE A 507 -24.54 -4.90 -16.35
C ILE A 507 -25.93 -5.49 -16.62
N THR A 508 -26.26 -5.73 -17.88
CA THR A 508 -27.47 -6.45 -18.27
C THR A 508 -27.14 -7.92 -18.50
N ARG A 509 -27.57 -8.78 -17.57
CA ARG A 509 -27.45 -10.23 -17.72
C ARG A 509 -28.65 -10.77 -18.48
N ALA A 510 -28.41 -11.53 -19.55
CA ALA A 510 -29.46 -12.09 -20.37
C ALA A 510 -30.38 -13.05 -19.60
N ALA A 511 -31.67 -13.06 -19.97
CA ALA A 511 -32.61 -14.08 -19.52
C ALA A 511 -32.29 -15.42 -20.21
N ALA A 512 -32.72 -16.52 -19.59
CA ALA A 512 -32.62 -17.84 -20.19
C ALA A 512 -33.41 -17.87 -21.51
N SER A 513 -32.81 -18.42 -22.56
CA SER A 513 -33.45 -18.51 -23.87
C SER A 513 -34.71 -19.38 -23.84
N SER A 514 -35.72 -18.98 -24.61
CA SER A 514 -36.96 -19.76 -24.83
C SER A 514 -36.96 -20.53 -26.15
N ASN A 515 -35.87 -20.45 -26.91
CA ASN A 515 -35.80 -21.04 -28.24
C ASN A 515 -35.62 -22.56 -28.16
N ALA A 516 -36.72 -23.29 -28.35
CA ALA A 516 -36.76 -24.74 -28.43
C ALA A 516 -36.89 -25.25 -29.88
N ASP A 517 -36.50 -24.45 -30.87
CA ASP A 517 -36.60 -24.83 -32.27
C ASP A 517 -35.43 -25.74 -32.70
N LEU A 518 -35.69 -26.57 -33.72
CA LEU A 518 -34.64 -27.27 -34.47
C LEU A 518 -34.22 -26.44 -35.69
N THR A 519 -32.93 -26.50 -36.04
CA THR A 519 -32.41 -26.05 -37.35
C THR A 519 -32.42 -27.17 -38.39
N SER A 520 -32.41 -28.43 -37.96
CA SER A 520 -32.58 -29.59 -38.85
C SER A 520 -33.19 -30.78 -38.13
N LEU A 521 -33.93 -31.61 -38.87
CA LEU A 521 -34.34 -32.95 -38.47
C LEU A 521 -34.05 -33.92 -39.62
N ALA A 522 -33.24 -34.94 -39.36
CA ALA A 522 -32.89 -35.94 -40.36
C ALA A 522 -33.23 -37.36 -39.86
N VAL A 523 -33.49 -38.26 -40.80
CA VAL A 523 -33.72 -39.68 -40.55
C VAL A 523 -32.74 -40.52 -41.38
N SER A 524 -32.33 -41.68 -40.86
CA SER A 524 -31.37 -42.55 -41.57
C SER A 524 -31.95 -43.28 -42.78
N GLU A 525 -33.27 -43.49 -42.80
CA GLU A 525 -33.99 -44.26 -43.82
C GLU A 525 -35.31 -43.56 -44.16
N GLY A 526 -35.72 -43.64 -45.42
CA GLY A 526 -36.90 -42.94 -45.93
C GLY A 526 -36.69 -41.42 -46.06
N THR A 527 -37.79 -40.70 -46.27
CA THR A 527 -37.81 -39.24 -46.41
C THR A 527 -38.89 -38.65 -45.53
N LEU A 528 -38.58 -37.53 -44.85
CA LEU A 528 -39.59 -36.77 -44.12
C LEU A 528 -40.61 -36.18 -45.11
N ASP A 529 -41.88 -36.40 -44.82
CA ASP A 529 -43.00 -35.78 -45.52
C ASP A 529 -43.90 -35.06 -44.50
N PRO A 530 -44.00 -33.71 -44.54
CA PRO A 530 -43.31 -32.80 -45.47
C PRO A 530 -41.79 -32.73 -45.21
N GLN A 531 -41.04 -32.08 -46.12
CA GLN A 531 -39.64 -31.71 -45.86
C GLN A 531 -39.55 -30.87 -44.57
N PHE A 532 -38.45 -31.02 -43.82
CA PHE A 532 -38.26 -30.33 -42.55
C PHE A 532 -38.45 -28.81 -42.68
N ASP A 533 -39.29 -28.29 -41.80
CA ASP A 533 -39.55 -26.88 -41.54
C ASP A 533 -39.77 -26.70 -40.04
N ALA A 534 -39.09 -25.74 -39.41
CA ALA A 534 -39.05 -25.60 -37.95
C ALA A 534 -40.43 -25.33 -37.30
N ALA A 535 -41.42 -24.85 -38.07
CA ALA A 535 -42.78 -24.63 -37.60
C ALA A 535 -43.71 -25.86 -37.75
N THR A 536 -43.28 -26.89 -38.46
CA THR A 536 -44.02 -28.15 -38.62
C THR A 536 -43.72 -29.11 -37.48
N MET A 537 -44.75 -29.56 -36.76
CA MET A 537 -44.58 -30.41 -35.55
C MET A 537 -44.72 -31.91 -35.84
N GLU A 538 -45.28 -32.27 -37.00
CA GLU A 538 -45.61 -33.65 -37.35
C GLU A 538 -45.03 -33.97 -38.73
N TYR A 539 -44.29 -35.07 -38.81
CA TYR A 539 -43.73 -35.59 -40.04
C TYR A 539 -44.09 -37.06 -40.21
N ALA A 540 -44.26 -37.49 -41.44
CA ALA A 540 -44.40 -38.90 -41.79
C ALA A 540 -43.11 -39.41 -42.44
N VAL A 541 -42.77 -40.67 -42.19
CA VAL A 541 -41.71 -41.39 -42.89
C VAL A 541 -42.24 -42.80 -43.19
N SER A 542 -42.15 -43.24 -44.44
CA SER A 542 -42.40 -44.65 -44.81
C SER A 542 -41.06 -45.36 -45.00
N VAL A 543 -40.91 -46.51 -44.35
CA VAL A 543 -39.71 -47.36 -44.48
C VAL A 543 -40.10 -48.78 -44.85
N ASP A 544 -39.25 -49.44 -45.63
CA ASP A 544 -39.48 -50.82 -46.04
C ASP A 544 -39.54 -51.77 -44.84
N ASN A 545 -40.25 -52.90 -45.03
CA ASN A 545 -40.41 -53.92 -44.00
C ASN A 545 -39.06 -54.43 -43.44
N SER A 546 -37.98 -54.43 -44.22
CA SER A 546 -36.64 -54.86 -43.79
C SER A 546 -36.01 -53.95 -42.73
N GLN A 547 -36.48 -52.72 -42.58
CA GLN A 547 -35.95 -51.77 -41.61
C GLN A 547 -36.52 -52.05 -40.22
N ALA A 548 -35.78 -52.80 -39.40
CA ALA A 548 -36.15 -53.10 -38.03
C ALA A 548 -35.91 -51.93 -37.05
N SER A 549 -35.17 -50.91 -37.48
CA SER A 549 -34.88 -49.71 -36.70
C SER A 549 -34.62 -48.50 -37.59
N ILE A 550 -34.69 -47.30 -37.02
CA ILE A 550 -34.36 -46.04 -37.68
C ILE A 550 -33.57 -45.13 -36.72
N ILE A 551 -32.68 -44.29 -37.24
CA ILE A 551 -31.97 -43.27 -36.45
C ILE A 551 -32.57 -41.90 -36.79
N VAL A 552 -32.87 -41.10 -35.76
CA VAL A 552 -33.34 -39.71 -35.89
C VAL A 552 -32.27 -38.77 -35.34
N THR A 553 -31.87 -37.80 -36.17
CA THR A 553 -30.76 -36.86 -35.90
C THR A 553 -31.26 -35.42 -35.96
N PRO A 554 -31.77 -34.87 -34.85
CA PRO A 554 -32.12 -33.45 -34.73
C PRO A 554 -30.89 -32.57 -34.46
N THR A 555 -30.96 -31.31 -34.88
CA THR A 555 -30.00 -30.24 -34.53
C THR A 555 -30.77 -29.06 -33.94
N VAL A 556 -30.46 -28.67 -32.71
CA VAL A 556 -31.11 -27.54 -32.03
C VAL A 556 -30.71 -26.20 -32.64
N SER A 557 -31.60 -25.22 -32.58
CA SER A 557 -31.33 -23.84 -33.00
C SER A 557 -30.54 -23.05 -31.97
N ASP A 558 -30.76 -23.33 -30.69
CA ASP A 558 -30.04 -22.71 -29.58
C ASP A 558 -29.01 -23.68 -29.04
N ALA A 559 -27.74 -23.26 -28.96
CA ALA A 559 -26.66 -24.12 -28.48
C ALA A 559 -26.81 -24.54 -27.01
N ASN A 560 -27.62 -23.80 -26.23
CA ASN A 560 -27.92 -24.12 -24.84
C ASN A 560 -29.19 -24.98 -24.68
N ALA A 561 -29.91 -25.30 -25.76
CA ALA A 561 -31.07 -26.19 -25.71
C ALA A 561 -30.64 -27.66 -25.66
N ALA A 562 -31.37 -28.47 -24.90
CA ALA A 562 -31.23 -29.93 -24.86
C ALA A 562 -32.20 -30.59 -25.83
N VAL A 563 -31.84 -31.74 -26.41
CA VAL A 563 -32.74 -32.52 -27.28
C VAL A 563 -32.67 -34.00 -26.96
N THR A 564 -33.83 -34.68 -26.97
CA THR A 564 -33.94 -36.13 -26.84
C THR A 564 -34.81 -36.73 -27.94
N VAL A 565 -34.60 -38.01 -28.25
CA VAL A 565 -35.42 -38.81 -29.18
C VAL A 565 -35.98 -39.98 -28.38
N ASN A 566 -37.31 -40.05 -28.21
CA ASN A 566 -38.01 -40.98 -27.32
C ASN A 566 -37.39 -41.03 -25.89
N GLY A 567 -37.02 -39.86 -25.36
CA GLY A 567 -36.40 -39.73 -24.04
C GLY A 567 -34.96 -40.25 -23.95
N GLN A 568 -34.34 -40.62 -25.07
CA GLN A 568 -32.92 -41.04 -25.15
C GLN A 568 -32.09 -39.97 -25.87
N PRO A 569 -30.75 -39.99 -25.74
CA PRO A 569 -29.89 -39.12 -26.53
C PRO A 569 -30.15 -39.28 -28.05
N PRO A 570 -30.02 -38.20 -28.83
CA PRO A 570 -30.23 -38.24 -30.29
C PRO A 570 -29.25 -39.20 -30.97
N ALA A 571 -29.56 -39.55 -32.22
CA ALA A 571 -28.76 -40.46 -33.05
C ALA A 571 -28.64 -41.92 -32.55
N ASN A 572 -29.43 -42.33 -31.56
CA ASN A 572 -29.57 -43.74 -31.18
C ASN A 572 -30.61 -44.48 -32.05
N PRO A 573 -30.41 -45.77 -32.38
CA PRO A 573 -31.41 -46.56 -33.11
C PRO A 573 -32.71 -46.74 -32.34
N VAL A 574 -33.85 -46.40 -32.97
CA VAL A 574 -35.20 -46.65 -32.48
C VAL A 574 -35.74 -47.90 -33.14
N SER A 575 -36.14 -48.91 -32.36
CA SER A 575 -36.71 -50.16 -32.88
C SER A 575 -38.12 -49.92 -33.44
N LEU A 576 -38.42 -50.52 -34.59
CA LEU A 576 -39.69 -50.37 -35.31
C LEU A 576 -40.49 -51.67 -35.29
N THR A 577 -41.77 -51.57 -34.96
CA THR A 577 -42.78 -52.60 -35.23
C THR A 577 -43.44 -52.36 -36.58
N VAL A 578 -43.99 -53.39 -37.22
CA VAL A 578 -44.75 -53.22 -38.46
C VAL A 578 -45.96 -52.32 -38.18
N GLY A 579 -46.22 -51.37 -39.08
CA GLY A 579 -47.23 -50.33 -38.88
C GLY A 579 -46.64 -49.03 -38.35
N SER A 580 -47.47 -48.25 -37.63
CA SER A 580 -47.13 -46.89 -37.18
C SER A 580 -46.28 -46.91 -35.90
N ASN A 581 -45.17 -46.17 -35.91
CA ASN A 581 -44.26 -45.97 -34.79
C ASN A 581 -44.05 -44.46 -34.59
N PRO A 582 -44.79 -43.81 -33.68
CA PRO A 582 -44.57 -42.41 -33.37
C PRO A 582 -43.24 -42.26 -32.59
N ILE A 583 -42.35 -41.41 -33.09
CA ILE A 583 -41.08 -41.07 -32.44
C ILE A 583 -41.14 -39.61 -32.01
N ALA A 584 -41.09 -39.35 -30.70
CA ALA A 584 -41.07 -38.00 -30.16
C ALA A 584 -39.64 -37.46 -30.12
N VAL A 585 -39.44 -36.25 -30.64
CA VAL A 585 -38.20 -35.48 -30.55
C VAL A 585 -38.48 -34.26 -29.68
N GLU A 586 -38.04 -34.29 -28.44
CA GLU A 586 -38.29 -33.24 -27.46
C GLU A 586 -37.09 -32.31 -27.35
N VAL A 587 -37.27 -31.04 -27.71
CA VAL A 587 -36.29 -29.97 -27.53
C VAL A 587 -36.68 -29.15 -26.31
N THR A 588 -35.77 -29.01 -25.36
CA THR A 588 -35.94 -28.20 -24.15
C THR A 588 -35.01 -27.00 -24.21
N ALA A 589 -35.57 -25.80 -24.34
CA ALA A 589 -34.82 -24.55 -24.29
C ALA A 589 -34.19 -24.31 -22.89
N GLU A 590 -33.25 -23.36 -22.80
CA GLU A 590 -32.55 -23.02 -21.55
C GLU A 590 -33.51 -22.60 -20.42
N ASN A 591 -34.65 -21.98 -20.75
CA ASN A 591 -35.69 -21.61 -19.77
C ASN A 591 -36.66 -22.75 -19.39
N GLY A 592 -36.49 -23.95 -19.95
CA GLY A 592 -37.37 -25.10 -19.75
C GLY A 592 -38.58 -25.17 -20.69
N THR A 593 -38.71 -24.26 -21.66
CA THR A 593 -39.74 -24.39 -22.72
C THR A 593 -39.47 -25.65 -23.53
N VAL A 594 -40.47 -26.53 -23.63
CA VAL A 594 -40.37 -27.76 -24.41
C VAL A 594 -41.15 -27.63 -25.71
N LYS A 595 -40.53 -28.06 -26.81
CA LYS A 595 -41.15 -28.20 -28.12
C LYS A 595 -40.93 -29.63 -28.62
N THR A 596 -42.01 -30.28 -29.02
CA THR A 596 -41.97 -31.69 -29.45
C THR A 596 -42.27 -31.79 -30.94
N TYR A 597 -41.36 -32.41 -31.69
CA TYR A 597 -41.54 -32.81 -33.08
C TYR A 597 -41.82 -34.31 -33.12
N THR A 598 -42.90 -34.75 -33.76
CA THR A 598 -43.23 -36.16 -33.91
C THR A 598 -42.86 -36.65 -35.30
N VAL A 599 -42.08 -37.72 -35.37
CA VAL A 599 -41.81 -38.45 -36.60
C VAL A 599 -42.62 -39.74 -36.58
N ASN A 600 -43.71 -39.78 -37.34
CA ASN A 600 -44.57 -40.95 -37.49
C ASN A 600 -43.98 -41.89 -38.53
N VAL A 601 -43.20 -42.86 -38.07
CA VAL A 601 -42.55 -43.84 -38.94
C VAL A 601 -43.50 -45.00 -39.20
N THR A 602 -43.96 -45.14 -40.45
CA THR A 602 -44.73 -46.30 -40.88
C THR A 602 -43.79 -47.33 -41.49
N ARG A 603 -43.59 -48.45 -40.77
CA ARG A 603 -42.88 -49.62 -41.29
C ARG A 603 -43.85 -50.47 -42.10
N GLU A 604 -43.54 -50.66 -43.37
CA GLU A 604 -44.39 -51.38 -44.31
C GLU A 604 -44.62 -52.85 -43.91
N LEU A 605 -45.77 -53.40 -44.34
CA LEU A 605 -46.04 -54.84 -44.29
C LEU A 605 -45.07 -55.58 -45.22
N LEU A 606 -44.78 -56.85 -44.92
CA LEU A 606 -44.03 -57.68 -45.84
C LEU A 606 -44.84 -57.82 -47.14
N LYS A 607 -44.20 -57.64 -48.30
CA LYS A 607 -44.91 -57.69 -49.57
C LYS A 607 -45.53 -59.08 -49.78
N GLY A 608 -46.83 -59.12 -50.04
CA GLY A 608 -47.66 -60.33 -50.14
C GLY A 608 -48.29 -60.81 -48.83
N ASP A 609 -47.92 -60.24 -47.68
CA ASP A 609 -48.47 -60.54 -46.36
C ASP A 609 -49.50 -59.46 -45.99
N GLY A 610 -50.76 -59.72 -46.32
CA GLY A 610 -51.85 -58.78 -46.08
C GLY A 610 -52.43 -58.88 -44.67
N ASN A 611 -52.21 -60.00 -43.98
CA ASN A 611 -52.70 -60.19 -42.62
C ASN A 611 -51.70 -59.70 -41.56
N GLY A 612 -50.43 -59.48 -41.94
CA GLY A 612 -49.35 -59.00 -41.08
C GLY A 612 -48.76 -60.04 -40.13
N ASP A 613 -48.90 -61.33 -40.42
CA ASP A 613 -48.38 -62.42 -39.60
C ASP A 613 -46.89 -62.74 -39.86
N GLY A 614 -46.26 -62.01 -40.79
CA GLY A 614 -44.87 -62.14 -41.20
C GLY A 614 -44.63 -63.21 -42.26
N LYS A 615 -45.68 -63.83 -42.82
CA LYS A 615 -45.58 -64.89 -43.81
C LYS A 615 -46.53 -64.66 -44.97
N VAL A 616 -46.06 -64.90 -46.18
CA VAL A 616 -46.88 -64.88 -47.39
C VAL A 616 -47.54 -66.25 -47.55
N THR A 617 -48.86 -66.33 -47.35
CA THR A 617 -49.61 -67.60 -47.35
C THR A 617 -50.86 -67.54 -48.24
N SER A 618 -51.57 -68.67 -48.37
CA SER A 618 -52.87 -68.68 -49.03
C SER A 618 -53.94 -67.86 -48.30
N ALA A 619 -53.74 -67.54 -47.01
CA ALA A 619 -54.64 -66.68 -46.26
C ALA A 619 -54.58 -65.23 -46.77
N ASP A 620 -53.42 -64.77 -47.21
CA ASP A 620 -53.22 -63.43 -47.77
C ASP A 620 -53.87 -63.30 -49.15
N ALA A 621 -53.76 -64.34 -49.98
CA ALA A 621 -54.49 -64.41 -51.24
C ALA A 621 -56.01 -64.42 -51.03
N LEU A 622 -56.48 -65.09 -49.96
CA LEU A 622 -57.89 -65.08 -49.57
C LEU A 622 -58.37 -63.67 -49.19
N MET A 623 -57.54 -62.86 -48.52
CA MET A 623 -57.87 -61.46 -48.23
C MET A 623 -58.09 -60.65 -49.51
N VAL A 624 -57.28 -60.84 -50.55
CA VAL A 624 -57.48 -60.19 -51.86
C VAL A 624 -58.82 -60.58 -52.48
N TYR A 625 -59.19 -61.87 -52.45
CA TYR A 625 -60.50 -62.33 -52.95
C TYR A 625 -61.67 -61.77 -52.14
N GLN A 626 -61.53 -61.67 -50.82
CA GLN A 626 -62.55 -61.08 -49.95
C GLN A 626 -62.71 -59.58 -50.20
N TYR A 627 -61.61 -58.86 -50.41
CA TYR A 627 -61.62 -57.43 -50.72
C TYR A 627 -62.28 -57.15 -52.08
N THR A 628 -61.86 -57.86 -53.13
CA THR A 628 -62.42 -57.71 -54.49
C THR A 628 -63.89 -58.12 -54.58
N SER A 629 -64.35 -59.00 -53.68
CA SER A 629 -65.77 -59.36 -53.53
C SER A 629 -66.57 -58.40 -52.63
N GLY A 630 -65.96 -57.32 -52.12
CA GLY A 630 -66.58 -56.33 -51.24
C GLY A 630 -66.85 -56.80 -49.81
N LYS A 631 -66.29 -57.93 -49.38
CA LYS A 631 -66.52 -58.52 -48.05
C LYS A 631 -65.68 -57.90 -46.94
N ILE A 632 -64.50 -57.36 -47.28
CA ILE A 632 -63.61 -56.67 -46.35
C ILE A 632 -63.14 -55.35 -46.96
N GLN A 633 -62.67 -54.45 -46.11
CA GLN A 633 -61.92 -53.26 -46.52
C GLN A 633 -60.47 -53.46 -46.10
N LEU A 634 -59.53 -53.15 -47.01
CA LEU A 634 -58.10 -53.19 -46.74
C LEU A 634 -57.61 -51.81 -46.31
N THR A 635 -56.73 -51.77 -45.31
CA THR A 635 -55.99 -50.55 -44.97
C THR A 635 -55.03 -50.16 -46.09
N ALA A 636 -54.54 -48.91 -46.09
CA ALA A 636 -53.56 -48.47 -47.08
C ALA A 636 -52.29 -49.34 -47.09
N LEU A 637 -51.81 -49.71 -45.89
CA LEU A 637 -50.66 -50.60 -45.71
C LEU A 637 -50.90 -51.99 -46.33
N GLN A 638 -52.08 -52.56 -46.08
CA GLN A 638 -52.46 -53.86 -46.63
C GLN A 638 -52.65 -53.81 -48.14
N LYS A 639 -53.23 -52.72 -48.67
CA LYS A 639 -53.35 -52.54 -50.13
C LYS A 639 -51.98 -52.49 -50.79
N LYS A 640 -51.05 -51.73 -50.21
CA LYS A 640 -49.67 -51.63 -50.71
C LYS A 640 -48.91 -52.96 -50.63
N ALA A 641 -49.09 -53.74 -49.57
CA ALA A 641 -48.46 -55.06 -49.46
C ALA A 641 -49.09 -56.12 -50.36
N LEU A 642 -50.41 -56.07 -50.55
CA LEU A 642 -51.15 -57.03 -51.37
C LEU A 642 -51.11 -56.72 -52.87
N ASP A 643 -50.70 -55.51 -53.27
CA ASP A 643 -50.40 -55.16 -54.66
C ASP A 643 -49.01 -55.73 -55.03
N MET A 644 -49.00 -56.95 -55.56
CA MET A 644 -47.77 -57.69 -55.82
C MET A 644 -47.04 -57.16 -57.06
N ASN A 645 -47.78 -56.66 -58.06
CA ASN A 645 -47.23 -56.16 -59.31
C ASN A 645 -46.98 -54.64 -59.34
N ASN A 646 -47.36 -53.92 -58.26
CA ASN A 646 -47.27 -52.45 -58.12
C ASN A 646 -48.06 -51.69 -59.19
N ASP A 647 -49.18 -52.23 -59.69
CA ASP A 647 -50.02 -51.52 -60.68
C ASP A 647 -51.04 -50.56 -60.04
N GLY A 648 -51.08 -50.51 -58.70
CA GLY A 648 -51.98 -49.68 -57.92
C GLY A 648 -53.35 -50.32 -57.67
N GLN A 649 -53.61 -51.54 -58.15
CA GLN A 649 -54.89 -52.23 -58.04
C GLN A 649 -54.76 -53.61 -57.39
N VAL A 650 -55.24 -53.77 -56.17
CA VAL A 650 -55.32 -55.09 -55.51
C VAL A 650 -56.42 -55.95 -56.14
N ASN A 651 -56.03 -56.95 -56.94
CA ASN A 651 -56.94 -57.75 -57.75
C ASN A 651 -56.53 -59.25 -57.85
N ALA A 652 -57.26 -60.04 -58.64
CA ALA A 652 -57.03 -61.49 -58.75
C ALA A 652 -55.64 -61.87 -59.28
N VAL A 653 -54.97 -60.98 -60.03
CA VAL A 653 -53.57 -61.13 -60.46
C VAL A 653 -52.66 -61.18 -59.25
N ASP A 654 -52.85 -60.30 -58.28
CA ASP A 654 -52.06 -60.28 -57.05
C ASP A 654 -52.32 -61.50 -56.18
N ALA A 655 -53.58 -61.91 -56.05
CA ALA A 655 -53.92 -63.15 -55.33
C ALA A 655 -53.17 -64.36 -55.91
N ASN A 656 -53.05 -64.44 -57.24
CA ASN A 656 -52.27 -65.50 -57.90
C ASN A 656 -50.77 -65.37 -57.65
N MET A 657 -50.23 -64.16 -57.61
CA MET A 657 -48.80 -63.92 -57.29
C MET A 657 -48.48 -64.28 -55.84
N ILE A 658 -49.36 -63.94 -54.90
CA ILE A 658 -49.28 -64.34 -53.49
C ILE A 658 -49.35 -65.86 -53.36
N MET A 659 -50.30 -66.51 -54.03
CA MET A 659 -50.39 -67.97 -54.03
C MET A 659 -49.13 -68.63 -54.57
N LYS A 660 -48.51 -68.09 -55.63
CA LYS A 660 -47.22 -68.61 -56.15
C LYS A 660 -46.09 -68.45 -55.13
N ALA A 661 -45.98 -67.27 -54.51
CA ALA A 661 -45.00 -67.01 -53.47
C ALA A 661 -45.19 -67.94 -52.24
N ALA A 662 -46.42 -68.27 -51.87
CA ALA A 662 -46.75 -69.12 -50.73
C ALA A 662 -46.36 -70.60 -50.90
N VAL A 663 -46.27 -71.13 -52.14
CA VAL A 663 -45.87 -72.54 -52.42
C VAL A 663 -44.37 -72.74 -52.69
N GLY A 664 -43.56 -71.68 -52.58
CA GLY A 664 -42.08 -71.76 -52.63
C GLY A 664 -41.48 -72.25 -53.95
N LYS A 665 -42.00 -71.80 -55.10
CA LYS A 665 -41.42 -72.08 -56.43
C LYS A 665 -40.88 -70.84 -57.11
#